data_AF-A0A813RPW0-F1
#
_entry.id   AF-A0A813RPW0-F1
#
_cell.length_a   1.000
_cell.length_b   1.000
_cell.length_c   1.000
_cell.angle_alpha   90.00
_cell.angle_beta   90.00
_cell.angle_gamma   90.00
#
_symmetry.space_group_name_H-M   'P 1'
#
loop_
_entity.id
_entity.type
_entity.pdbx_description
1 polymer ?
#
loop_
_entity_poly.entity_id
_entity_poly.type
_entity_poly.pdbx_seq_one_letter_code
_entity_poly.pdbx_strand_id
1 'polypeptide(L)'
;MEYTKLNKYLLIATLVACIALILALAIGIPLTQNKNPNNELKARRLLNQYPLIDGHNDLPSMVRKNFKNKFNEFDFNDLNKIRDKLNGTEGVTHTDVLRLKQGKLGAQFWAAYASCESLAKDATRIHLEQLDMMKRLIKKFPHFLKYVDNSKDLIKVFNEGKIASLIGLESGHAIDSSLAILRIFYNLGVRYMTLTHNCDVPWATNNRVDRLPNSTDYGGLTDFGRKVIQEMNRLGMIVDLSHVSYQTMLDALDESKAPVMFSHSSVYSLCNHVRNVRDDVLLKLKANQGIIMINFYNGFVACDENNGTVMNVVEHLNKVKELIGIDNIGIGSDFDGVPNTPDGLDDVSKYPNLFKKLLDAGWSENELIKLAGGNILRVLSQVENYAASVKQFSPLDDIISQNDLQPEFKKCRTLLKSLKMSNNWIKVKLSNRKDYVITACFFLAFCLVIGLTLGVVLRETNNLTKARKLLENNPLIDGHNDLPYMIRENFQNRFGKFDLNDFSKIDPFEIQGTDGVIHTDILRLKKGKLGGQFWASYADCNSTGKDAVRLHLEQIDVIKRYIKKYNQVFQYATSSKEIKDAFKRGKIASLIGVESGHAIDSSLAVLRIFYNLGARYMTLTHNCDVPWATNNRVDRLPNSTDYGGLTDFGRKVIQEMNRLGMIVDLSHVSYQTMLDALDESKAPVMFSHSSVYSLCNHVRNVRDDVLLKLKANQGIIMINFYNGFVACDSNNASITNVIEHLNYVKNLIGIDHIGIGSDYDGVDKTPRGLEDVSKFPGLFQKLLDLKWSEEDLIKLAGGNILRVISQVEKYSQSMIRSEPLDDIIKQDDIKPELKKCRTSF
;
A
#
# COMPACT_ATOMS: atom_id res chain seq x y z
N MET A 1 -114.94 -10.99 19.27
CA MET A 1 -114.57 -11.98 18.24
C MET A 1 -113.43 -11.37 17.44
N GLU A 2 -112.32 -12.12 17.40
CA GLU A 2 -111.31 -12.11 16.34
C GLU A 2 -110.45 -10.86 16.17
N TYR A 3 -109.22 -10.91 16.69
CA TYR A 3 -108.05 -11.49 16.03
C TYR A 3 -107.53 -10.62 14.87
N THR A 4 -106.33 -10.13 15.16
CA THR A 4 -105.18 -10.04 14.26
C THR A 4 -104.95 -8.78 13.43
N LYS A 5 -103.85 -8.15 13.85
CA LYS A 5 -102.71 -7.73 13.03
C LYS A 5 -102.79 -6.31 12.47
N LEU A 6 -102.78 -5.41 13.44
CA LEU A 6 -101.71 -4.41 13.63
C LEU A 6 -100.31 -4.97 13.26
N ASN A 7 -100.03 -5.21 11.97
CA ASN A 7 -98.72 -5.72 11.53
C ASN A 7 -98.39 -5.42 10.05
N LYS A 8 -98.76 -4.22 9.56
CA LYS A 8 -98.27 -3.72 8.26
C LYS A 8 -97.27 -2.56 8.35
N TYR A 9 -97.11 -1.95 9.54
CA TYR A 9 -96.10 -0.91 9.77
C TYR A 9 -94.87 -1.39 10.56
N LEU A 10 -94.90 -2.60 11.12
CA LEU A 10 -93.72 -3.21 11.77
C LEU A 10 -92.85 -4.02 10.80
N LEU A 11 -93.40 -4.48 9.67
CA LEU A 11 -92.66 -5.25 8.65
C LEU A 11 -91.83 -4.37 7.70
N ILE A 12 -92.21 -3.10 7.53
CA ILE A 12 -91.43 -2.13 6.73
C ILE A 12 -90.31 -1.52 7.58
N ALA A 13 -90.50 -1.41 8.90
CA ALA A 13 -89.47 -0.92 9.82
C ALA A 13 -88.36 -1.95 10.11
N THR A 14 -88.64 -3.27 10.05
CA THR A 14 -87.60 -4.31 10.18
C THR A 14 -86.88 -4.61 8.86
N LEU A 15 -87.53 -4.42 7.71
CA LEU A 15 -86.85 -4.62 6.42
C LEU A 15 -85.86 -3.48 6.09
N VAL A 16 -86.15 -2.25 6.52
CA VAL A 16 -85.23 -1.10 6.35
C VAL A 16 -84.09 -1.14 7.38
N ALA A 17 -84.31 -1.70 8.57
CA ALA A 17 -83.25 -1.88 9.58
C ALA A 17 -82.30 -3.05 9.27
N CYS A 18 -82.76 -4.14 8.65
CA CYS A 18 -81.89 -5.26 8.26
C CYS A 18 -81.09 -5.01 6.98
N ILE A 19 -81.57 -4.17 6.06
CA ILE A 19 -80.79 -3.77 4.86
C ILE A 19 -79.74 -2.71 5.21
N ALA A 20 -79.99 -1.86 6.22
CA ALA A 20 -79.00 -0.91 6.72
C ALA A 20 -77.87 -1.55 7.56
N LEU A 21 -78.08 -2.74 8.16
CA LEU A 21 -77.05 -3.46 8.92
C LEU A 21 -76.21 -4.42 8.06
N ILE A 22 -76.73 -4.90 6.92
CA ILE A 22 -76.00 -5.78 5.99
C ILE A 22 -75.18 -5.00 4.95
N LEU A 23 -75.52 -3.73 4.70
CA LEU A 23 -74.65 -2.81 3.94
C LEU A 23 -73.58 -2.10 4.78
N ALA A 24 -73.59 -2.29 6.12
CA ALA A 24 -72.57 -1.77 7.04
C ALA A 24 -71.49 -2.81 7.43
N LEU A 25 -71.59 -4.06 6.95
CA LEU A 25 -70.62 -5.15 7.20
C LEU A 25 -70.00 -5.75 5.94
N ALA A 26 -70.20 -5.12 4.77
CA ALA A 26 -69.64 -5.58 3.50
C ALA A 26 -68.99 -4.46 2.67
N ILE A 27 -68.49 -3.41 3.34
CA ILE A 27 -67.34 -2.66 2.81
C ILE A 27 -66.14 -3.15 3.60
N GLY A 28 -65.72 -4.38 3.28
CA GLY A 28 -64.31 -4.67 3.29
C GLY A 28 -63.69 -3.69 2.31
N ILE A 29 -63.29 -2.52 2.81
CA ILE A 29 -62.28 -1.71 2.16
C ILE A 29 -61.15 -2.72 1.99
N PRO A 30 -60.77 -3.15 0.77
CA PRO A 30 -59.43 -3.68 0.65
C PRO A 30 -58.59 -2.56 1.25
N LEU A 31 -57.81 -2.85 2.31
CA LEU A 31 -56.70 -2.01 2.72
C LEU A 31 -55.84 -1.87 1.47
N THR A 32 -56.26 -0.95 0.61
CA THR A 32 -55.56 -0.48 -0.55
C THR A 32 -54.35 0.10 0.12
N GLN A 33 -53.21 -0.57 -0.12
CA GLN A 33 -51.91 -0.01 0.20
C GLN A 33 -51.98 1.45 -0.21
N ASN A 34 -52.00 2.33 0.78
CA ASN A 34 -52.13 3.75 0.61
C ASN A 34 -50.83 4.19 -0.07
N LYS A 35 -50.75 4.02 -1.40
CA LYS A 35 -49.69 4.59 -2.21
C LYS A 35 -49.94 6.09 -2.11
N ASN A 36 -49.39 6.72 -1.09
CA ASN A 36 -49.35 8.16 -1.00
C ASN A 36 -48.30 8.60 -2.03
N PRO A 37 -48.67 9.06 -3.23
CA PRO A 37 -47.69 9.46 -4.26
C PRO A 37 -46.75 10.56 -3.74
N ASN A 38 -47.15 11.26 -2.68
CA ASN A 38 -46.33 12.23 -1.96
C ASN A 38 -45.09 11.60 -1.31
N ASN A 39 -45.16 10.39 -0.75
CA ASN A 39 -44.04 9.77 -0.03
C ASN A 39 -42.91 9.31 -0.97
N GLU A 40 -43.23 8.85 -2.18
CA GLU A 40 -42.20 8.55 -3.18
C GLU A 40 -41.44 9.82 -3.62
N LEU A 41 -42.19 10.90 -3.90
CA LEU A 41 -41.59 12.19 -4.25
C LEU A 41 -40.73 12.75 -3.11
N LYS A 42 -41.20 12.63 -1.86
CA LYS A 42 -40.43 13.00 -0.67
C LYS A 42 -39.15 12.18 -0.53
N ALA A 43 -39.22 10.85 -0.67
CA ALA A 43 -38.04 9.98 -0.62
C ALA A 43 -36.99 10.41 -1.66
N ARG A 44 -37.40 10.59 -2.92
CA ARG A 44 -36.51 11.05 -3.99
C ARG A 44 -35.95 12.46 -3.74
N ARG A 45 -36.76 13.38 -3.20
CA ARG A 45 -36.31 14.73 -2.83
C ARG A 45 -35.24 14.68 -1.75
N LEU A 46 -35.44 13.89 -0.70
CA LEU A 46 -34.47 13.73 0.38
C LEU A 46 -33.13 13.23 -0.15
N LEU A 47 -33.13 12.19 -0.98
CA LEU A 47 -31.91 11.61 -1.54
C LEU A 47 -31.21 12.52 -2.57
N ASN A 48 -31.92 13.51 -3.15
CA ASN A 48 -31.28 14.55 -3.97
C ASN A 48 -30.61 15.66 -3.11
N GLN A 49 -31.05 15.86 -1.86
CA GLN A 49 -30.57 16.93 -0.98
C GLN A 49 -29.52 16.44 0.02
N TYR A 50 -29.56 15.16 0.37
CA TYR A 50 -28.68 14.53 1.35
C TYR A 50 -28.09 13.26 0.75
N PRO A 51 -26.76 13.06 0.90
CA PRO A 51 -26.12 11.89 0.31
C PRO A 51 -26.62 10.63 0.99
N LEU A 52 -27.18 9.71 0.20
CA LEU A 52 -27.25 8.31 0.60
C LEU A 52 -25.84 7.72 0.54
N ILE A 53 -25.39 7.12 1.64
CA ILE A 53 -24.07 6.52 1.79
C ILE A 53 -24.27 5.05 2.15
N ASP A 54 -23.91 4.20 1.21
CA ASP A 54 -23.88 2.75 1.42
C ASP A 54 -22.51 2.32 1.98
N GLY A 55 -22.54 1.59 3.08
CA GLY A 55 -21.38 1.14 3.86
C GLY A 55 -20.57 0.01 3.25
N HIS A 56 -21.15 -0.77 2.33
CA HIS A 56 -20.47 -1.93 1.76
C HIS A 56 -21.06 -2.35 0.40
N ASN A 57 -20.22 -2.50 -0.62
CA ASN A 57 -20.59 -3.02 -1.93
C ASN A 57 -19.41 -3.75 -2.57
N ASP A 58 -19.69 -4.93 -3.10
CA ASP A 58 -18.71 -5.94 -3.48
C ASP A 58 -18.49 -6.04 -5.00
N LEU A 59 -18.98 -5.04 -5.75
CA LEU A 59 -18.71 -4.88 -7.18
C LEU A 59 -17.22 -5.09 -7.54
N PRO A 60 -16.24 -4.59 -6.76
CA PRO A 60 -14.84 -4.81 -7.09
C PRO A 60 -14.44 -6.30 -7.10
N SER A 61 -14.95 -7.09 -6.17
CA SER A 61 -14.75 -8.54 -6.11
C SER A 61 -15.34 -9.23 -7.34
N MET A 62 -16.56 -8.83 -7.71
CA MET A 62 -17.24 -9.30 -8.93
C MET A 62 -16.43 -9.01 -10.19
N VAL A 63 -15.89 -7.78 -10.34
CA VAL A 63 -15.07 -7.40 -11.49
C VAL A 63 -13.79 -8.24 -11.58
N ARG A 64 -13.14 -8.51 -10.43
CA ARG A 64 -11.96 -9.37 -10.39
C ARG A 64 -12.29 -10.79 -10.86
N LYS A 65 -13.33 -11.39 -10.26
CA LYS A 65 -13.73 -12.78 -10.53
C LYS A 65 -14.10 -13.01 -12.00
N ASN A 66 -14.84 -12.09 -12.60
CA ASN A 66 -15.40 -12.29 -13.94
C ASN A 66 -14.52 -11.72 -15.07
N PHE A 67 -13.81 -10.62 -14.83
CA PHE A 67 -13.07 -9.90 -15.88
C PHE A 67 -11.57 -9.79 -15.59
N LYS A 68 -11.08 -10.39 -14.50
CA LYS A 68 -9.66 -10.35 -14.11
C LYS A 68 -9.13 -8.91 -14.06
N ASN A 69 -9.96 -7.97 -13.61
CA ASN A 69 -9.65 -6.53 -13.54
C ASN A 69 -9.33 -5.84 -14.89
N LYS A 70 -9.77 -6.42 -16.02
CA LYS A 70 -9.60 -5.88 -17.38
C LYS A 70 -10.77 -5.03 -17.81
N PHE A 71 -10.51 -3.79 -18.18
CA PHE A 71 -11.54 -2.74 -18.35
C PHE A 71 -12.12 -2.67 -19.75
N ASN A 72 -11.53 -3.40 -20.69
CA ASN A 72 -12.02 -3.55 -22.07
C ASN A 72 -12.97 -4.75 -22.20
N GLU A 73 -13.10 -5.59 -21.18
CA GLU A 73 -13.97 -6.77 -21.21
C GLU A 73 -15.42 -6.49 -20.77
N PHE A 74 -15.69 -5.31 -20.19
CA PHE A 74 -17.03 -4.92 -19.71
C PHE A 74 -17.34 -3.41 -19.88
N ASP A 75 -18.64 -3.08 -19.97
CA ASP A 75 -19.17 -1.70 -19.96
C ASP A 75 -19.88 -1.42 -18.64
N PHE A 76 -19.22 -0.68 -17.74
CA PHE A 76 -19.78 -0.33 -16.43
C PHE A 76 -21.01 0.59 -16.50
N ASN A 77 -21.35 1.15 -17.67
CA ASN A 77 -22.58 1.92 -17.80
C ASN A 77 -23.82 1.03 -17.61
N ASP A 78 -23.78 -0.20 -18.10
CA ASP A 78 -24.89 -1.15 -18.07
C ASP A 78 -24.37 -2.59 -18.09
N LEU A 79 -24.25 -3.18 -16.91
CA LEU A 79 -23.73 -4.54 -16.77
C LEU A 79 -24.77 -5.62 -17.14
N ASN A 80 -26.03 -5.27 -17.41
CA ASN A 80 -27.00 -6.26 -17.92
C ASN A 80 -26.61 -6.78 -19.30
N LYS A 81 -25.89 -5.98 -20.10
CA LYS A 81 -25.43 -6.34 -21.45
C LYS A 81 -24.41 -7.48 -21.48
N ILE A 82 -23.84 -7.84 -20.33
CA ILE A 82 -22.81 -8.87 -20.21
C ILE A 82 -23.22 -10.00 -19.28
N ARG A 83 -24.51 -10.11 -18.94
CA ARG A 83 -25.06 -11.16 -18.09
C ARG A 83 -24.61 -12.57 -18.49
N ASP A 84 -24.55 -12.83 -19.80
CA ASP A 84 -24.12 -14.14 -20.34
C ASP A 84 -22.64 -14.47 -20.10
N LYS A 85 -21.83 -13.49 -19.67
CA LYS A 85 -20.38 -13.63 -19.40
C LYS A 85 -20.05 -13.80 -17.92
N LEU A 86 -21.04 -13.76 -17.02
CA LEU A 86 -20.82 -13.81 -15.58
C LEU A 86 -20.84 -15.25 -15.07
N ASN A 87 -19.82 -15.66 -14.30
CA ASN A 87 -19.70 -16.98 -13.68
C ASN A 87 -20.10 -16.93 -12.18
N GLY A 88 -21.22 -17.56 -11.82
CA GLY A 88 -21.72 -17.61 -10.44
C GLY A 88 -23.25 -17.71 -10.38
N THR A 89 -23.80 -17.90 -9.17
CA THR A 89 -25.11 -18.52 -8.95
C THR A 89 -26.34 -17.84 -9.53
N GLU A 90 -26.30 -16.62 -10.10
CA GLU A 90 -27.48 -16.08 -10.83
C GLU A 90 -27.19 -15.26 -12.10
N GLY A 91 -25.93 -14.97 -12.45
CA GLY A 91 -25.65 -14.10 -13.62
C GLY A 91 -26.23 -12.68 -13.51
N VAL A 92 -26.62 -12.23 -12.32
CA VAL A 92 -27.14 -10.89 -12.05
C VAL A 92 -26.09 -10.10 -11.28
N THR A 93 -25.79 -8.89 -11.76
CA THR A 93 -25.05 -7.87 -10.98
C THR A 93 -26.07 -6.95 -10.34
N HIS A 94 -25.75 -6.36 -9.20
CA HIS A 94 -26.59 -5.39 -8.50
C HIS A 94 -26.21 -3.94 -8.82
N THR A 95 -25.00 -3.72 -9.35
CA THR A 95 -24.41 -2.37 -9.42
C THR A 95 -23.92 -1.99 -10.82
N ASP A 96 -24.43 -0.90 -11.37
CA ASP A 96 -23.87 -0.19 -12.52
C ASP A 96 -24.21 1.30 -12.48
N VAL A 97 -23.65 2.08 -13.40
CA VAL A 97 -23.86 3.55 -13.43
C VAL A 97 -25.35 3.92 -13.56
N LEU A 98 -26.12 3.21 -14.38
CA LEU A 98 -27.54 3.51 -14.59
C LEU A 98 -28.34 3.30 -13.30
N ARG A 99 -28.15 2.16 -12.64
CA ARG A 99 -28.86 1.83 -11.40
C ARG A 99 -28.41 2.71 -10.24
N LEU A 100 -27.12 3.02 -10.13
CA LEU A 100 -26.60 3.96 -9.12
C LEU A 100 -27.28 5.34 -9.23
N LYS A 101 -27.48 5.84 -10.46
CA LYS A 101 -28.23 7.09 -10.71
C LYS A 101 -29.70 6.99 -10.30
N GLN A 102 -30.36 5.89 -10.65
CA GLN A 102 -31.77 5.67 -10.31
C GLN A 102 -31.97 5.57 -8.79
N GLY A 103 -31.00 4.95 -8.12
CA GLY A 103 -30.92 4.79 -6.66
C GLY A 103 -30.62 6.05 -5.88
N LYS A 104 -30.21 7.14 -6.56
CA LYS A 104 -29.83 8.41 -5.93
C LYS A 104 -28.68 8.27 -4.91
N LEU A 105 -27.75 7.36 -5.18
CA LEU A 105 -26.60 7.17 -4.30
C LEU A 105 -25.71 8.42 -4.31
N GLY A 106 -25.32 8.90 -3.12
CA GLY A 106 -24.42 10.04 -2.95
C GLY A 106 -22.98 9.64 -2.64
N ALA A 107 -22.78 8.52 -1.95
CA ALA A 107 -21.47 7.92 -1.74
C ALA A 107 -21.54 6.39 -1.61
N GLN A 108 -20.44 5.73 -1.93
CA GLN A 108 -20.26 4.28 -1.79
C GLN A 108 -18.93 3.98 -1.11
N PHE A 109 -18.95 3.12 -0.11
CA PHE A 109 -17.76 2.37 0.27
C PHE A 109 -17.66 1.10 -0.60
N TRP A 110 -16.57 1.01 -1.35
CA TRP A 110 -16.25 -0.15 -2.19
C TRP A 110 -15.37 -1.13 -1.40
N ALA A 111 -15.74 -2.41 -1.40
CA ALA A 111 -15.05 -3.45 -0.68
C ALA A 111 -13.86 -4.01 -1.46
N ALA A 112 -12.66 -3.89 -0.90
CA ALA A 112 -11.50 -4.63 -1.35
C ALA A 112 -11.50 -6.00 -0.67
N TYR A 113 -12.16 -6.97 -1.30
CA TYR A 113 -12.23 -8.34 -0.80
C TYR A 113 -11.07 -9.23 -1.27
N ALA A 114 -10.61 -10.14 -0.40
CA ALA A 114 -9.86 -11.32 -0.80
C ALA A 114 -10.33 -12.58 -0.06
N SER A 115 -10.38 -13.71 -0.77
CA SER A 115 -10.73 -15.02 -0.20
C SER A 115 -9.84 -15.40 0.98
N CYS A 116 -10.41 -16.10 1.97
CA CYS A 116 -9.68 -16.69 3.09
C CYS A 116 -8.59 -17.69 2.65
N GLU A 117 -8.64 -18.22 1.43
CA GLU A 117 -7.56 -19.07 0.88
C GLU A 117 -6.22 -18.33 0.71
N SER A 118 -6.28 -17.00 0.67
CA SER A 118 -5.12 -16.10 0.57
C SER A 118 -4.50 -15.76 1.93
N LEU A 119 -5.15 -16.13 3.04
CA LEU A 119 -4.59 -16.01 4.39
C LEU A 119 -3.23 -16.71 4.45
N ALA A 120 -2.26 -16.06 5.08
CA ALA A 120 -0.89 -16.54 5.17
C ALA A 120 -0.18 -16.76 3.81
N LYS A 121 -0.71 -16.19 2.72
CA LYS A 121 -0.19 -16.31 1.34
C LYS A 121 -0.07 -14.93 0.69
N ASP A 122 -0.99 -14.61 -0.22
CA ASP A 122 -0.92 -13.44 -1.11
C ASP A 122 -2.06 -12.44 -0.89
N ALA A 123 -2.72 -12.47 0.28
CA ALA A 123 -3.80 -11.55 0.64
C ALA A 123 -3.42 -10.08 0.40
N THR A 124 -2.23 -9.65 0.84
CA THR A 124 -1.75 -8.27 0.65
C THR A 124 -1.68 -7.90 -0.83
N ARG A 125 -1.16 -8.78 -1.71
CA ARG A 125 -1.10 -8.54 -3.17
C ARG A 125 -2.49 -8.36 -3.77
N ILE A 126 -3.42 -9.24 -3.42
CA ILE A 126 -4.80 -9.21 -3.94
C ILE A 126 -5.49 -7.90 -3.55
N HIS A 127 -5.40 -7.49 -2.29
CA HIS A 127 -6.00 -6.22 -1.86
C HIS A 127 -5.38 -5.02 -2.59
N LEU A 128 -4.06 -5.00 -2.82
CA LEU A 128 -3.42 -3.96 -3.62
C LEU A 128 -3.93 -3.94 -5.07
N GLU A 129 -4.16 -5.10 -5.68
CA GLU A 129 -4.75 -5.22 -7.02
C GLU A 129 -6.20 -4.70 -7.05
N GLN A 130 -7.00 -4.99 -6.03
CA GLN A 130 -8.36 -4.45 -5.91
C GLN A 130 -8.34 -2.93 -5.76
N LEU A 131 -7.43 -2.39 -4.94
CA LEU A 131 -7.23 -0.95 -4.77
C LEU A 131 -6.86 -0.25 -6.08
N ASP A 132 -5.90 -0.80 -6.82
CA ASP A 132 -5.51 -0.28 -8.13
C ASP A 132 -6.70 -0.30 -9.11
N MET A 133 -7.41 -1.42 -9.18
CA MET A 133 -8.57 -1.58 -10.05
C MET A 133 -9.66 -0.56 -9.71
N MET A 134 -10.06 -0.40 -8.45
CA MET A 134 -11.07 0.57 -8.05
C MET A 134 -10.66 2.00 -8.42
N LYS A 135 -9.40 2.37 -8.17
CA LYS A 135 -8.90 3.71 -8.53
C LYS A 135 -8.92 3.96 -10.04
N ARG A 136 -8.58 2.94 -10.86
CA ARG A 136 -8.69 3.02 -12.32
C ARG A 136 -10.14 3.15 -12.77
N LEU A 137 -11.06 2.38 -12.18
CA LEU A 137 -12.49 2.48 -12.46
C LEU A 137 -13.02 3.88 -12.17
N ILE A 138 -12.75 4.42 -10.98
CA ILE A 138 -13.16 5.76 -10.58
C ILE A 138 -12.60 6.81 -11.56
N LYS A 139 -11.32 6.70 -11.92
CA LYS A 139 -10.67 7.61 -12.87
C LYS A 139 -11.27 7.54 -14.28
N LYS A 140 -11.78 6.39 -14.71
CA LYS A 140 -12.45 6.20 -16.01
C LYS A 140 -13.81 6.88 -16.08
N PHE A 141 -14.45 7.14 -14.94
CA PHE A 141 -15.77 7.79 -14.83
C PHE A 141 -15.73 9.13 -14.07
N PRO A 142 -14.88 10.11 -14.45
CA PRO A 142 -14.61 11.30 -13.63
C PRO A 142 -15.79 12.28 -13.54
N HIS A 143 -16.77 12.17 -14.43
CA HIS A 143 -18.01 12.94 -14.40
C HIS A 143 -19.06 12.33 -13.46
N PHE A 144 -18.86 11.09 -13.01
CA PHE A 144 -19.85 10.34 -12.25
C PHE A 144 -19.33 9.88 -10.88
N LEU A 145 -18.10 9.36 -10.83
CA LEU A 145 -17.42 8.92 -9.62
C LEU A 145 -16.27 9.88 -9.28
N LYS A 146 -16.02 10.06 -7.98
CA LYS A 146 -14.81 10.73 -7.52
C LYS A 146 -14.35 10.10 -6.20
N TYR A 147 -13.09 9.70 -6.19
CA TYR A 147 -12.46 9.13 -5.01
C TYR A 147 -12.37 10.21 -3.92
N VAL A 148 -12.76 9.85 -2.69
CA VAL A 148 -12.60 10.69 -1.50
C VAL A 148 -12.10 9.85 -0.33
N ASP A 149 -11.47 10.52 0.61
CA ASP A 149 -10.81 9.88 1.73
C ASP A 149 -11.06 10.63 3.04
N ASN A 150 -12.07 11.50 3.06
CA ASN A 150 -12.48 12.22 4.26
C ASN A 150 -13.93 12.69 4.16
N SER A 151 -14.52 12.97 5.32
CA SER A 151 -15.92 13.38 5.48
C SER A 151 -16.25 14.70 4.76
N LYS A 152 -15.33 15.66 4.75
CA LYS A 152 -15.54 16.99 4.14
C LYS A 152 -15.59 16.92 2.63
N ASP A 153 -14.64 16.20 2.02
CA ASP A 153 -14.58 16.04 0.57
C ASP A 153 -15.75 15.19 0.05
N LEU A 154 -16.25 14.23 0.84
CA LEU A 154 -17.47 13.47 0.50
C LEU A 154 -18.65 14.42 0.22
N ILE A 155 -18.96 15.32 1.16
CA ILE A 155 -20.04 16.30 1.00
C ILE A 155 -19.80 17.21 -0.21
N LYS A 156 -18.56 17.68 -0.39
CA LYS A 156 -18.20 18.50 -1.55
C LYS A 156 -18.48 17.77 -2.86
N VAL A 157 -18.07 16.51 -2.98
CA VAL A 157 -18.28 15.69 -4.18
C VAL A 157 -19.75 15.42 -4.44
N PHE A 158 -20.52 15.13 -3.41
CA PHE A 158 -21.98 15.00 -3.52
C PHE A 158 -22.62 16.27 -4.08
N ASN A 159 -22.24 17.44 -3.57
CA ASN A 159 -22.73 18.74 -4.04
C ASN A 159 -22.28 19.06 -5.48
N GLU A 160 -21.21 18.44 -5.98
CA GLU A 160 -20.79 18.48 -7.40
C GLU A 160 -21.67 17.57 -8.30
N GLY A 161 -22.65 16.85 -7.73
CA GLY A 161 -23.53 15.92 -8.45
C GLY A 161 -22.89 14.57 -8.78
N LYS A 162 -21.83 14.19 -8.06
CA LYS A 162 -21.07 12.94 -8.26
C LYS A 162 -21.22 12.00 -7.08
N ILE A 163 -20.95 10.72 -7.31
CA ILE A 163 -20.85 9.71 -6.25
C ILE A 163 -19.45 9.76 -5.65
N ALA A 164 -19.39 10.08 -4.37
CA ALA A 164 -18.16 9.97 -3.59
C ALA A 164 -17.79 8.50 -3.36
N SER A 165 -16.60 8.09 -3.77
CA SER A 165 -16.13 6.71 -3.69
C SER A 165 -15.07 6.56 -2.61
N LEU A 166 -15.34 5.76 -1.59
CA LEU A 166 -14.43 5.40 -0.51
C LEU A 166 -14.04 3.93 -0.64
N ILE A 167 -13.00 3.51 0.08
CA ILE A 167 -12.48 2.14 0.03
C ILE A 167 -12.40 1.57 1.44
N GLY A 168 -12.88 0.34 1.61
CA GLY A 168 -12.66 -0.46 2.80
C GLY A 168 -12.00 -1.80 2.49
N LEU A 169 -11.29 -2.35 3.47
CA LEU A 169 -10.64 -3.67 3.34
C LEU A 169 -11.53 -4.76 3.95
N GLU A 170 -11.68 -5.86 3.23
CA GLU A 170 -12.31 -7.09 3.70
C GLU A 170 -11.36 -8.28 3.44
N SER A 171 -10.45 -8.59 4.38
CA SER A 171 -10.45 -8.24 5.80
C SER A 171 -9.04 -8.10 6.38
N GLY A 172 -8.88 -8.20 7.71
CA GLY A 172 -7.62 -8.02 8.42
C GLY A 172 -6.45 -8.89 7.94
N HIS A 173 -6.69 -10.00 7.22
CA HIS A 173 -5.61 -10.75 6.57
C HIS A 173 -4.89 -9.94 5.47
N ALA A 174 -5.49 -8.87 4.96
CA ALA A 174 -4.85 -7.90 4.06
C ALA A 174 -3.52 -7.35 4.60
N ILE A 175 -3.44 -7.12 5.91
CA ILE A 175 -2.25 -6.51 6.54
C ILE A 175 -1.15 -7.52 6.88
N ASP A 176 -1.38 -8.82 6.65
CA ASP A 176 -0.45 -9.92 6.98
C ASP A 176 0.22 -9.75 8.37
N SER A 177 -0.60 -9.37 9.36
CA SER A 177 -0.19 -9.08 10.73
C SER A 177 0.97 -8.07 10.82
N SER A 178 0.87 -6.96 10.09
CA SER A 178 1.88 -5.89 10.05
C SER A 178 1.26 -4.49 10.10
N LEU A 179 1.61 -3.73 11.14
CA LEU A 179 1.13 -2.35 11.31
C LEU A 179 1.66 -1.41 10.22
N ALA A 180 2.83 -1.71 9.64
CA ALA A 180 3.34 -0.97 8.50
C ALA A 180 2.40 -1.10 7.29
N ILE A 181 1.89 -2.31 7.02
CA ILE A 181 0.97 -2.54 5.91
C ILE A 181 -0.38 -1.85 6.15
N LEU A 182 -0.87 -1.84 7.40
CA LEU A 182 -2.05 -1.07 7.79
C LEU A 182 -1.89 0.43 7.45
N ARG A 183 -0.75 1.03 7.81
CA ARG A 183 -0.43 2.43 7.46
C ARG A 183 -0.33 2.65 5.96
N ILE A 184 0.25 1.70 5.23
CA ILE A 184 0.34 1.77 3.77
C ILE A 184 -1.05 1.78 3.14
N PHE A 185 -1.95 0.89 3.56
CA PHE A 185 -3.33 0.90 3.08
C PHE A 185 -4.06 2.20 3.42
N TYR A 186 -3.89 2.75 4.62
CA TYR A 186 -4.45 4.05 4.99
C TYR A 186 -3.94 5.18 4.08
N ASN A 187 -2.63 5.22 3.82
CA ASN A 187 -2.00 6.20 2.93
C ASN A 187 -2.40 6.02 1.47
N LEU A 188 -2.75 4.80 1.06
CA LEU A 188 -3.35 4.50 -0.22
C LEU A 188 -4.85 4.84 -0.26
N GLY A 189 -5.43 5.26 0.86
CA GLY A 189 -6.77 5.83 0.88
C GLY A 189 -7.87 4.95 1.49
N VAL A 190 -7.51 3.82 2.08
CA VAL A 190 -8.47 2.98 2.83
C VAL A 190 -8.98 3.75 4.05
N ARG A 191 -10.28 3.63 4.34
CA ARG A 191 -10.92 4.30 5.48
C ARG A 191 -11.66 3.42 6.48
N TYR A 192 -11.88 2.15 6.16
CA TYR A 192 -12.18 1.14 7.17
C TYR A 192 -11.45 -0.17 6.87
N MET A 193 -11.32 -1.01 7.88
CA MET A 193 -10.91 -2.41 7.72
C MET A 193 -11.80 -3.30 8.59
N THR A 194 -12.43 -4.28 7.97
CA THR A 194 -13.12 -5.37 8.65
C THR A 194 -12.08 -6.28 9.30
N LEU A 195 -12.15 -6.50 10.61
CA LEU A 195 -11.06 -7.18 11.34
C LEU A 195 -10.84 -8.62 10.88
N THR A 196 -11.91 -9.34 10.57
CA THR A 196 -11.90 -10.71 10.03
C THR A 196 -12.94 -10.83 8.93
N HIS A 197 -12.82 -11.83 8.06
CA HIS A 197 -13.92 -12.28 7.20
C HIS A 197 -14.42 -13.63 7.74
N ASN A 198 -14.58 -14.64 6.91
CA ASN A 198 -14.98 -16.00 7.31
C ASN A 198 -13.79 -16.87 7.75
N CYS A 199 -12.70 -16.27 8.21
CA CYS A 199 -11.51 -16.93 8.73
C CYS A 199 -10.91 -16.09 9.86
N ASP A 200 -10.30 -16.76 10.83
CA ASP A 200 -9.51 -16.11 11.86
C ASP A 200 -8.25 -15.50 11.24
N VAL A 201 -7.77 -14.44 11.86
CA VAL A 201 -6.40 -13.95 11.67
C VAL A 201 -5.63 -14.18 12.97
N PRO A 202 -4.29 -14.19 12.98
CA PRO A 202 -3.48 -14.46 14.18
C PRO A 202 -3.77 -13.55 15.40
N TRP A 203 -4.56 -12.50 15.22
CA TRP A 203 -4.82 -11.49 16.23
C TRP A 203 -6.31 -11.14 16.43
N ALA A 204 -7.23 -11.80 15.72
CA ALA A 204 -8.67 -11.61 15.88
C ALA A 204 -9.48 -12.85 15.42
N THR A 205 -10.54 -13.18 16.17
CA THR A 205 -11.43 -14.32 15.90
C THR A 205 -12.70 -13.92 15.12
N ASN A 206 -13.13 -14.77 14.20
CA ASN A 206 -14.31 -14.60 13.35
C ASN A 206 -15.57 -15.31 13.91
N ASN A 207 -16.75 -14.93 13.39
CA ASN A 207 -18.08 -15.42 13.82
C ASN A 207 -18.31 -16.93 13.76
N ARG A 208 -17.46 -17.71 13.06
CA ARG A 208 -17.63 -19.18 12.99
C ARG A 208 -17.59 -19.84 14.37
N VAL A 209 -16.83 -19.31 15.31
CA VAL A 209 -16.76 -19.85 16.69
C VAL A 209 -18.11 -19.77 17.40
N ASP A 210 -18.94 -18.78 17.06
CA ASP A 210 -20.26 -18.56 17.68
C ASP A 210 -21.32 -19.58 17.22
N ARG A 211 -21.01 -20.41 16.21
CA ARG A 211 -21.88 -21.50 15.74
C ARG A 211 -21.71 -22.78 16.56
N LEU A 212 -20.65 -22.91 17.35
CA LEU A 212 -20.30 -24.15 18.02
C LEU A 212 -20.99 -24.24 19.39
N PRO A 213 -21.94 -25.18 19.59
CA PRO A 213 -22.50 -25.41 20.92
C PRO A 213 -21.40 -25.97 21.83
N ASN A 214 -21.16 -25.32 22.98
CA ASN A 214 -20.17 -25.68 24.01
C ASN A 214 -18.69 -25.34 23.71
N SER A 215 -18.39 -24.32 22.88
CA SER A 215 -17.01 -23.82 22.82
C SER A 215 -16.58 -23.24 24.18
N THR A 216 -15.45 -23.72 24.71
CA THR A 216 -14.77 -23.15 25.89
C THR A 216 -13.74 -22.09 25.53
N ASP A 217 -13.45 -21.94 24.23
CA ASP A 217 -12.61 -20.88 23.68
C ASP A 217 -13.52 -19.86 23.01
N TYR A 218 -13.74 -18.73 23.68
CA TYR A 218 -14.57 -17.64 23.17
C TYR A 218 -13.81 -16.77 22.15
N GLY A 219 -12.51 -17.03 21.90
CA GLY A 219 -11.67 -16.25 21.01
C GLY A 219 -11.53 -14.80 21.47
N GLY A 220 -11.40 -13.87 20.51
CA GLY A 220 -11.37 -12.42 20.77
C GLY A 220 -10.20 -11.72 20.10
N LEU A 221 -9.75 -10.60 20.69
CA LEU A 221 -8.53 -9.89 20.29
C LEU A 221 -7.33 -10.33 21.14
N THR A 222 -6.21 -10.61 20.47
CA THR A 222 -4.90 -10.74 21.16
C THR A 222 -4.32 -9.37 21.51
N ASP A 223 -3.21 -9.32 22.24
CA ASP A 223 -2.48 -8.07 22.52
C ASP A 223 -2.08 -7.35 21.23
N PHE A 224 -1.61 -8.09 20.23
CA PHE A 224 -1.32 -7.50 18.92
C PHE A 224 -2.60 -6.99 18.24
N GLY A 225 -3.73 -7.70 18.38
CA GLY A 225 -5.03 -7.25 17.88
C GLY A 225 -5.46 -5.91 18.50
N ARG A 226 -5.23 -5.73 19.80
CA ARG A 226 -5.43 -4.44 20.48
C ARG A 226 -4.51 -3.35 19.90
N LYS A 227 -3.26 -3.66 19.58
CA LYS A 227 -2.35 -2.73 18.87
C LYS A 227 -2.86 -2.35 17.48
N VAL A 228 -3.47 -3.28 16.75
CA VAL A 228 -4.11 -2.99 15.45
C VAL A 228 -5.23 -1.96 15.64
N ILE A 229 -6.13 -2.14 16.62
CA ILE A 229 -7.19 -1.17 16.93
C ILE A 229 -6.61 0.21 17.31
N GLN A 230 -5.59 0.24 18.16
CA GLN A 230 -4.92 1.48 18.57
C GLN A 230 -4.32 2.22 17.37
N GLU A 231 -3.65 1.52 16.45
CA GLU A 231 -3.08 2.13 15.25
C GLU A 231 -4.17 2.57 14.26
N MET A 232 -5.26 1.83 14.12
CA MET A 232 -6.44 2.26 13.34
C MET A 232 -7.03 3.55 13.89
N ASN A 233 -7.22 3.66 15.21
CA ASN A 233 -7.69 4.87 15.86
C ASN A 233 -6.70 6.04 15.65
N ARG A 234 -5.39 5.81 15.80
CA ARG A 234 -4.35 6.84 15.58
C ARG A 234 -4.32 7.32 14.13
N LEU A 235 -4.58 6.45 13.17
CA LEU A 235 -4.68 6.78 11.76
C LEU A 235 -5.97 7.53 11.42
N GLY A 236 -7.06 7.26 12.12
CA GLY A 236 -8.40 7.69 11.68
C GLY A 236 -8.99 6.73 10.66
N MET A 237 -8.69 5.43 10.82
CA MET A 237 -9.34 4.34 10.10
C MET A 237 -10.47 3.79 10.97
N ILE A 238 -11.66 3.64 10.39
CA ILE A 238 -12.81 3.05 11.07
C ILE A 238 -12.53 1.56 11.32
N VAL A 239 -12.75 1.13 12.56
CA VAL A 239 -12.75 -0.28 12.95
C VAL A 239 -14.09 -0.88 12.55
N ASP A 240 -14.08 -1.85 11.64
CA ASP A 240 -15.29 -2.53 11.20
C ASP A 240 -15.41 -3.95 11.82
N LEU A 241 -16.57 -4.20 12.41
CA LEU A 241 -16.91 -5.38 13.22
C LEU A 241 -17.87 -6.33 12.51
N SER A 242 -18.21 -6.10 11.24
CA SER A 242 -18.80 -7.14 10.41
C SER A 242 -17.89 -8.40 10.43
N HIS A 243 -18.50 -9.59 10.37
CA HIS A 243 -17.89 -10.93 10.38
C HIS A 243 -17.18 -11.38 11.65
N VAL A 244 -16.86 -10.49 12.60
CA VAL A 244 -16.08 -10.89 13.79
C VAL A 244 -16.92 -11.75 14.76
N SER A 245 -16.26 -12.48 15.65
CA SER A 245 -16.97 -13.19 16.73
C SER A 245 -17.58 -12.24 17.74
N TYR A 246 -18.57 -12.72 18.50
CA TYR A 246 -19.16 -11.98 19.61
C TYR A 246 -18.10 -11.44 20.59
N GLN A 247 -17.12 -12.26 20.98
CA GLN A 247 -16.06 -11.81 21.89
C GLN A 247 -15.16 -10.75 21.25
N THR A 248 -14.81 -10.89 19.96
CA THR A 248 -14.04 -9.87 19.24
C THR A 248 -14.82 -8.54 19.15
N MET A 249 -16.15 -8.57 19.01
CA MET A 249 -16.97 -7.34 19.05
C MET A 249 -16.82 -6.63 20.39
N LEU A 250 -16.91 -7.36 21.50
CA LEU A 250 -16.78 -6.81 22.85
C LEU A 250 -15.38 -6.23 23.08
N ASP A 251 -14.34 -6.99 22.75
CA ASP A 251 -12.94 -6.56 22.92
C ASP A 251 -12.63 -5.29 22.11
N ALA A 252 -13.10 -5.22 20.86
CA ALA A 252 -12.86 -4.06 20.01
C ALA A 252 -13.64 -2.82 20.47
N LEU A 253 -14.86 -2.98 20.98
CA LEU A 253 -15.66 -1.89 21.56
C LEU A 253 -15.03 -1.34 22.85
N ASP A 254 -14.43 -2.20 23.67
CA ASP A 254 -13.75 -1.79 24.91
C ASP A 254 -12.38 -1.13 24.61
N GLU A 255 -11.67 -1.61 23.57
CA GLU A 255 -10.38 -1.08 23.16
C GLU A 255 -10.49 0.26 22.41
N SER A 256 -11.39 0.36 21.43
CA SER A 256 -11.47 1.49 20.51
C SER A 256 -11.86 2.79 21.22
N LYS A 257 -11.07 3.83 21.00
CA LYS A 257 -11.31 5.20 21.51
C LYS A 257 -12.03 6.09 20.50
N ALA A 258 -12.24 5.58 19.29
CA ALA A 258 -13.05 6.21 18.27
C ALA A 258 -14.31 5.35 17.96
N PRO A 259 -15.37 5.94 17.38
CA PRO A 259 -16.54 5.21 16.96
C PRO A 259 -16.21 4.07 15.99
N VAL A 260 -16.78 2.89 16.23
CA VAL A 260 -16.65 1.71 15.36
C VAL A 260 -17.85 1.59 14.42
N MET A 261 -17.76 0.67 13.45
CA MET A 261 -18.79 0.40 12.47
C MET A 261 -19.09 -1.10 12.40
N PHE A 262 -20.33 -1.46 12.09
CA PHE A 262 -20.67 -2.72 11.43
C PHE A 262 -21.10 -2.34 10.01
N SER A 263 -20.25 -2.55 9.02
CA SER A 263 -20.43 -2.04 7.64
C SER A 263 -21.58 -2.72 6.88
N HIS A 264 -21.96 -3.94 7.28
CA HIS A 264 -23.04 -4.74 6.70
C HIS A 264 -23.40 -5.87 7.68
N SER A 265 -24.25 -5.56 8.66
CA SER A 265 -24.76 -6.55 9.62
C SER A 265 -26.20 -6.22 10.01
N SER A 266 -26.88 -7.18 10.64
CA SER A 266 -28.31 -7.07 10.98
C SER A 266 -28.56 -7.39 12.46
N VAL A 267 -29.82 -7.45 12.92
CA VAL A 267 -30.16 -7.60 14.35
C VAL A 267 -30.42 -9.05 14.73
N TYR A 268 -29.69 -9.56 15.71
CA TYR A 268 -29.71 -10.97 16.10
C TYR A 268 -31.04 -11.40 16.75
N SER A 269 -31.67 -10.52 17.53
CA SER A 269 -32.94 -10.81 18.20
C SER A 269 -34.14 -10.93 17.26
N LEU A 270 -34.03 -10.40 16.04
CA LEU A 270 -35.04 -10.60 14.98
C LEU A 270 -34.71 -11.83 14.11
N CYS A 271 -33.43 -11.98 13.76
CA CYS A 271 -32.94 -13.12 13.02
C CYS A 271 -31.67 -13.67 13.67
N ASN A 272 -31.79 -14.84 14.32
CA ASN A 272 -30.71 -15.52 15.04
C ASN A 272 -29.69 -16.14 14.08
N HIS A 273 -28.89 -15.28 13.46
CA HIS A 273 -27.77 -15.65 12.61
C HIS A 273 -26.49 -15.07 13.18
N VAL A 274 -25.39 -15.82 13.19
CA VAL A 274 -24.11 -15.38 13.83
C VAL A 274 -23.46 -14.15 13.20
N ARG A 275 -23.88 -13.76 12.00
CA ARG A 275 -23.46 -12.49 11.36
C ARG A 275 -24.23 -11.28 11.89
N ASN A 276 -25.32 -11.49 12.62
CA ASN A 276 -26.14 -10.43 13.19
C ASN A 276 -25.68 -10.07 14.60
N VAL A 277 -25.87 -8.80 14.95
CA VAL A 277 -25.38 -8.18 16.18
C VAL A 277 -26.39 -8.37 17.29
N ARG A 278 -25.92 -8.85 18.45
CA ARG A 278 -26.73 -9.07 19.64
C ARG A 278 -27.10 -7.75 20.34
N ASP A 279 -28.23 -7.72 21.02
CA ASP A 279 -28.78 -6.51 21.65
C ASP A 279 -27.81 -5.87 22.67
N ASP A 280 -27.07 -6.68 23.43
CA ASP A 280 -26.05 -6.22 24.37
C ASP A 280 -24.83 -5.57 23.69
N VAL A 281 -24.42 -6.11 22.53
CA VAL A 281 -23.38 -5.48 21.68
C VAL A 281 -23.89 -4.17 21.09
N LEU A 282 -25.15 -4.11 20.65
CA LEU A 282 -25.77 -2.87 20.18
C LEU A 282 -25.76 -1.78 21.28
N LEU A 283 -26.08 -2.15 22.53
CA LEU A 283 -26.00 -1.20 23.66
C LEU A 283 -24.57 -0.69 23.90
N LYS A 284 -23.55 -1.54 23.77
CA LYS A 284 -22.14 -1.09 23.79
C LYS A 284 -21.77 -0.22 22.59
N LEU A 285 -22.28 -0.52 21.40
CA LEU A 285 -22.11 0.29 20.20
C LEU A 285 -22.66 1.71 20.39
N LYS A 286 -23.81 1.84 21.06
CA LYS A 286 -24.38 3.14 21.45
C LYS A 286 -23.43 3.93 22.34
N ALA A 287 -22.87 3.29 23.38
CA ALA A 287 -21.93 3.92 24.29
C ALA A 287 -20.64 4.37 23.60
N ASN A 288 -20.14 3.56 22.64
CA ASN A 288 -19.02 3.89 21.77
C ASN A 288 -19.35 4.99 20.73
N GLN A 289 -20.64 5.31 20.53
CA GLN A 289 -21.15 6.19 19.49
C GLN A 289 -20.92 5.66 18.07
N GLY A 290 -20.75 4.35 17.91
CA GLY A 290 -20.56 3.71 16.60
C GLY A 290 -21.84 3.63 15.77
N ILE A 291 -21.81 2.88 14.67
CA ILE A 291 -22.95 2.71 13.76
C ILE A 291 -23.08 1.26 13.30
N ILE A 292 -24.31 0.77 13.20
CA ILE A 292 -24.63 -0.47 12.47
C ILE A 292 -25.29 -0.10 11.15
N MET A 293 -24.75 -0.63 10.05
CA MET A 293 -25.25 -0.44 8.71
C MET A 293 -26.00 -1.70 8.28
N ILE A 294 -27.32 -1.59 8.15
CA ILE A 294 -28.22 -2.74 7.95
C ILE A 294 -27.99 -3.37 6.58
N ASN A 295 -27.77 -4.69 6.59
CA ASN A 295 -27.49 -5.54 5.43
C ASN A 295 -28.76 -6.00 4.70
N PHE A 296 -28.64 -6.28 3.39
CA PHE A 296 -29.75 -6.70 2.53
C PHE A 296 -29.64 -8.15 2.04
N TYR A 297 -29.07 -9.06 2.81
CA TYR A 297 -29.12 -10.49 2.51
C TYR A 297 -30.33 -11.14 3.20
N ASN A 298 -31.13 -11.89 2.44
CA ASN A 298 -32.33 -12.55 2.97
C ASN A 298 -32.03 -13.43 4.19
N GLY A 299 -30.94 -14.20 4.15
CA GLY A 299 -30.52 -15.05 5.27
C GLY A 299 -30.22 -14.28 6.56
N PHE A 300 -29.94 -12.97 6.49
CA PHE A 300 -29.63 -12.14 7.66
C PHE A 300 -30.80 -11.27 8.12
N VAL A 301 -31.77 -10.94 7.25
CA VAL A 301 -32.93 -10.11 7.63
C VAL A 301 -34.23 -10.88 7.79
N ALA A 302 -34.42 -11.96 7.05
CA ALA A 302 -35.64 -12.77 7.09
C ALA A 302 -35.43 -14.12 7.77
N CYS A 303 -34.18 -14.52 8.01
CA CYS A 303 -33.82 -15.87 8.47
C CYS A 303 -34.32 -16.99 7.53
N ASP A 304 -34.63 -16.61 6.28
CA ASP A 304 -35.03 -17.46 5.17
C ASP A 304 -34.39 -16.87 3.93
N GLU A 305 -33.56 -17.65 3.23
CA GLU A 305 -32.81 -17.16 2.07
C GLU A 305 -33.70 -16.84 0.86
N ASN A 306 -34.93 -17.36 0.80
CA ASN A 306 -35.77 -17.27 -0.40
C ASN A 306 -36.94 -16.28 -0.29
N ASN A 307 -37.33 -15.90 0.93
CA ASN A 307 -38.58 -15.17 1.16
C ASN A 307 -38.39 -13.82 1.89
N GLY A 308 -37.23 -13.19 1.75
CA GLY A 308 -36.98 -11.87 2.33
C GLY A 308 -37.69 -10.75 1.57
N THR A 309 -38.17 -9.73 2.29
CA THR A 309 -38.82 -8.55 1.70
C THR A 309 -38.24 -7.25 2.26
N VAL A 310 -38.44 -6.13 1.56
CA VAL A 310 -38.09 -4.79 2.07
C VAL A 310 -38.64 -4.50 3.48
N MET A 311 -39.73 -5.15 3.89
CA MET A 311 -40.29 -4.96 5.23
C MET A 311 -39.43 -5.59 6.32
N ASN A 312 -38.72 -6.69 6.05
CA ASN A 312 -37.79 -7.28 7.02
C ASN A 312 -36.62 -6.32 7.30
N VAL A 313 -36.15 -5.61 6.28
CA VAL A 313 -35.15 -4.54 6.46
C VAL A 313 -35.72 -3.39 7.30
N VAL A 314 -36.97 -2.98 7.06
CA VAL A 314 -37.65 -1.96 7.88
C VAL A 314 -37.79 -2.39 9.34
N GLU A 315 -38.09 -3.66 9.62
CA GLU A 315 -38.16 -4.23 10.97
C GLU A 315 -36.80 -4.16 11.68
N HIS A 316 -35.72 -4.52 11.00
CA HIS A 316 -34.35 -4.38 11.51
C HIS A 316 -34.02 -2.93 11.84
N LEU A 317 -34.31 -1.99 10.94
CA LEU A 317 -34.12 -0.55 11.19
C LEU A 317 -34.92 -0.05 12.38
N ASN A 318 -36.18 -0.47 12.51
CA ASN A 318 -37.05 -0.11 13.64
C ASN A 318 -36.52 -0.66 14.96
N LYS A 319 -36.05 -1.91 14.98
CA LYS A 319 -35.51 -2.54 16.19
C LYS A 319 -34.25 -1.84 16.68
N VAL A 320 -33.33 -1.45 15.78
CA VAL A 320 -32.15 -0.67 16.18
C VAL A 320 -32.56 0.73 16.69
N LYS A 321 -33.51 1.38 16.02
CA LYS A 321 -34.05 2.68 16.45
C LYS A 321 -34.67 2.62 17.84
N GLU A 322 -35.44 1.59 18.13
CA GLU A 322 -36.04 1.34 19.44
C GLU A 322 -34.97 1.10 20.51
N LEU A 323 -33.99 0.22 20.23
CA LEU A 323 -33.02 -0.23 21.21
C LEU A 323 -31.95 0.82 21.52
N ILE A 324 -31.36 1.44 20.47
CA ILE A 324 -30.20 2.31 20.62
C ILE A 324 -30.38 3.72 20.09
N GLY A 325 -31.44 3.99 19.33
CA GLY A 325 -31.76 5.31 18.79
C GLY A 325 -31.31 5.53 17.35
N ILE A 326 -31.82 6.60 16.73
CA ILE A 326 -31.61 6.88 15.30
C ILE A 326 -30.15 7.19 14.93
N ASP A 327 -29.32 7.68 15.86
CA ASP A 327 -27.96 8.17 15.58
C ASP A 327 -26.93 7.06 15.29
N ASN A 328 -27.32 5.80 15.46
CA ASN A 328 -26.45 4.62 15.34
C ASN A 328 -26.83 3.70 14.17
N ILE A 329 -27.63 4.17 13.20
CA ILE A 329 -28.18 3.36 12.10
C ILE A 329 -27.72 3.86 10.74
N GLY A 330 -27.32 2.95 9.85
CA GLY A 330 -27.00 3.22 8.44
C GLY A 330 -27.50 2.10 7.52
N ILE A 331 -27.09 2.15 6.25
CA ILE A 331 -27.38 1.14 5.23
C ILE A 331 -26.08 0.57 4.69
N GLY A 332 -25.95 -0.75 4.70
CA GLY A 332 -24.75 -1.48 4.29
C GLY A 332 -25.15 -2.66 3.42
N SER A 333 -25.49 -2.38 2.16
CA SER A 333 -26.31 -3.27 1.34
C SER A 333 -25.68 -4.64 1.13
N ASP A 334 -24.36 -4.69 0.97
CA ASP A 334 -23.60 -5.88 0.56
C ASP A 334 -23.99 -6.35 -0.86
N PHE A 335 -24.47 -5.41 -1.69
CA PHE A 335 -24.75 -5.66 -3.09
C PHE A 335 -23.50 -6.19 -3.80
N ASP A 336 -23.72 -7.14 -4.72
CA ASP A 336 -22.70 -7.94 -5.41
C ASP A 336 -21.88 -8.90 -4.54
N GLY A 337 -22.06 -8.89 -3.21
CA GLY A 337 -21.46 -9.82 -2.25
C GLY A 337 -22.38 -10.96 -1.81
N VAL A 338 -23.69 -10.80 -2.00
CA VAL A 338 -24.73 -11.74 -1.56
C VAL A 338 -25.41 -12.46 -2.74
N PRO A 339 -25.89 -13.71 -2.55
CA PRO A 339 -26.49 -14.47 -3.64
C PRO A 339 -27.92 -14.03 -3.97
N ASN A 340 -28.64 -13.42 -3.02
CA ASN A 340 -29.99 -12.91 -3.20
C ASN A 340 -30.25 -11.73 -2.25
N THR A 341 -31.29 -10.96 -2.56
CA THR A 341 -31.67 -9.76 -1.80
C THR A 341 -33.19 -9.75 -1.55
N PRO A 342 -33.69 -8.95 -0.60
CA PRO A 342 -35.11 -8.87 -0.31
C PRO A 342 -35.92 -8.32 -1.47
N ASP A 343 -37.12 -8.86 -1.67
CA ASP A 343 -38.07 -8.38 -2.67
C ASP A 343 -38.29 -6.87 -2.52
N GLY A 344 -38.04 -6.14 -3.61
CA GLY A 344 -38.13 -4.68 -3.67
C GLY A 344 -36.85 -3.94 -3.25
N LEU A 345 -35.76 -4.67 -2.98
CA LEU A 345 -34.39 -4.19 -2.83
C LEU A 345 -33.42 -4.95 -3.74
N ASP A 346 -33.90 -5.28 -4.94
CA ASP A 346 -33.24 -6.18 -5.90
C ASP A 346 -31.87 -5.67 -6.39
N ASP A 347 -31.61 -4.36 -6.35
CA ASP A 347 -30.37 -3.74 -6.80
C ASP A 347 -30.21 -2.31 -6.26
N VAL A 348 -29.08 -1.66 -6.57
CA VAL A 348 -28.78 -0.30 -6.10
C VAL A 348 -29.79 0.75 -6.59
N SER A 349 -30.67 0.46 -7.57
CA SER A 349 -31.73 1.40 -7.99
C SER A 349 -32.87 1.53 -6.99
N LYS A 350 -32.97 0.59 -6.03
CA LYS A 350 -34.14 0.43 -5.16
C LYS A 350 -34.09 1.20 -3.84
N TYR A 351 -33.00 1.91 -3.53
CA TYR A 351 -32.94 2.72 -2.30
C TYR A 351 -34.13 3.69 -2.10
N PRO A 352 -34.64 4.41 -3.13
CA PRO A 352 -35.83 5.25 -2.96
C PRO A 352 -37.07 4.47 -2.50
N ASN A 353 -37.19 3.19 -2.84
CA ASN A 353 -38.28 2.32 -2.37
C ASN A 353 -38.19 2.09 -0.86
N LEU A 354 -37.00 1.82 -0.31
CA LEU A 354 -36.80 1.69 1.13
C LEU A 354 -37.21 2.97 1.87
N PHE A 355 -36.76 4.13 1.39
CA PHE A 355 -37.09 5.43 1.99
C PHE A 355 -38.60 5.71 1.95
N LYS A 356 -39.26 5.38 0.85
CA LYS A 356 -40.72 5.44 0.76
C LYS A 356 -41.37 4.52 1.80
N LYS A 357 -40.92 3.28 1.93
CA LYS A 357 -41.47 2.31 2.90
C LYS A 357 -41.29 2.78 4.35
N LEU A 358 -40.17 3.42 4.67
CA LEU A 358 -39.93 4.00 5.99
C LEU A 358 -40.84 5.22 6.25
N LEU A 359 -41.05 6.10 5.27
CA LEU A 359 -42.05 7.18 5.37
C LEU A 359 -43.47 6.63 5.58
N ASP A 360 -43.83 5.58 4.85
CA ASP A 360 -45.12 4.89 5.01
C ASP A 360 -45.24 4.24 6.40
N ALA A 361 -44.13 3.81 6.99
CA ALA A 361 -44.03 3.29 8.36
C ALA A 361 -43.88 4.39 9.45
N GLY A 362 -44.02 5.66 9.09
CA GLY A 362 -44.05 6.79 10.05
C GLY A 362 -42.70 7.38 10.43
N TRP A 363 -41.61 7.07 9.70
CA TRP A 363 -40.32 7.75 9.89
C TRP A 363 -40.42 9.22 9.47
N SER A 364 -39.82 10.10 10.27
CA SER A 364 -39.71 11.51 9.95
C SER A 364 -38.60 11.78 8.93
N GLU A 365 -38.68 12.92 8.23
CA GLU A 365 -37.63 13.32 7.29
C GLU A 365 -36.26 13.47 7.97
N ASN A 366 -36.21 14.01 9.20
CA ASN A 366 -34.97 14.14 9.95
C ASN A 366 -34.32 12.80 10.27
N GLU A 367 -35.11 11.77 10.58
CA GLU A 367 -34.60 10.42 10.79
C GLU A 367 -34.06 9.81 9.50
N LEU A 368 -34.72 10.06 8.37
CA LEU A 368 -34.26 9.61 7.06
C LEU A 368 -33.01 10.34 6.58
N ILE A 369 -32.83 11.61 6.92
CA ILE A 369 -31.58 12.36 6.65
C ILE A 369 -30.41 11.73 7.42
N LYS A 370 -30.64 11.36 8.68
CA LYS A 370 -29.66 10.65 9.50
C LYS A 370 -29.31 9.28 8.93
N LEU A 371 -30.33 8.49 8.56
CA LEU A 371 -30.17 7.17 7.94
C LEU A 371 -29.46 7.24 6.58
N ALA A 372 -29.79 8.22 5.74
CA ALA A 372 -29.22 8.37 4.42
C ALA A 372 -27.69 8.48 4.48
N GLY A 373 -27.17 9.33 5.34
CA GLY A 373 -25.72 9.50 5.44
C GLY A 373 -25.25 10.32 6.61
N GLY A 374 -26.14 11.07 7.29
CA GLY A 374 -25.77 11.91 8.42
C GLY A 374 -25.05 11.15 9.52
N ASN A 375 -25.47 9.92 9.82
CA ASN A 375 -24.88 9.11 10.88
C ASN A 375 -23.47 8.59 10.54
N ILE A 376 -23.26 8.05 9.33
CA ILE A 376 -21.94 7.58 8.92
C ILE A 376 -20.96 8.74 8.69
N LEU A 377 -21.45 9.90 8.23
CA LEU A 377 -20.65 11.13 8.19
C LEU A 377 -20.20 11.59 9.56
N ARG A 378 -21.09 11.51 10.58
CA ARG A 378 -20.73 11.77 11.98
C ARG A 378 -19.62 10.81 12.43
N VAL A 379 -19.77 9.50 12.20
CA VAL A 379 -18.77 8.49 12.58
C VAL A 379 -17.43 8.76 11.90
N LEU A 380 -17.42 8.97 10.59
CA LEU A 380 -16.22 9.27 9.83
C LEU A 380 -15.53 10.54 10.36
N SER A 381 -16.30 11.62 10.60
CA SER A 381 -15.77 12.86 11.16
C SER A 381 -15.24 12.69 12.59
N GLN A 382 -15.90 11.93 13.45
CA GLN A 382 -15.44 11.67 14.82
C GLN A 382 -14.14 10.84 14.83
N VAL A 383 -14.02 9.85 13.95
CA VAL A 383 -12.80 9.06 13.76
C VAL A 383 -11.64 9.96 13.28
N GLU A 384 -11.89 10.84 12.31
CA GLU A 384 -10.92 11.85 11.85
C GLU A 384 -10.50 12.81 12.97
N ASN A 385 -11.46 13.29 13.77
CA ASN A 385 -11.21 14.21 14.88
C ASN A 385 -10.39 13.55 15.98
N TYR A 386 -10.67 12.28 16.32
CA TYR A 386 -9.86 11.53 17.28
C TYR A 386 -8.42 11.42 16.77
N ALA A 387 -8.21 10.99 15.53
CA ALA A 387 -6.89 10.88 14.91
C ALA A 387 -6.12 12.22 14.92
N ALA A 388 -6.82 13.33 14.66
CA ALA A 388 -6.25 14.67 14.74
C ALA A 388 -5.80 15.03 16.17
N SER A 389 -6.56 14.62 17.20
CA SER A 389 -6.23 14.87 18.62
C SER A 389 -5.03 14.07 19.14
N VAL A 390 -4.68 12.97 18.46
CA VAL A 390 -3.55 12.08 18.81
C VAL A 390 -2.41 12.15 17.78
N LYS A 391 -2.41 13.15 16.89
CA LYS A 391 -1.44 13.28 15.80
C LYS A 391 0.02 13.44 16.26
N GLN A 392 0.22 13.90 17.49
CA GLN A 392 1.52 14.02 18.16
C GLN A 392 2.15 12.66 18.52
N PHE A 393 1.34 11.62 18.69
CA PHE A 393 1.85 10.29 19.01
C PHE A 393 2.50 9.66 17.79
N SER A 394 3.67 9.04 18.01
CA SER A 394 4.38 8.33 16.96
C SER A 394 3.59 7.08 16.53
N PRO A 395 3.71 6.64 15.26
CA PRO A 395 3.18 5.36 14.83
C PRO A 395 3.64 4.21 15.72
N LEU A 396 2.74 3.27 16.00
CA LEU A 396 3.09 2.04 16.70
C LEU A 396 4.03 1.20 15.82
N ASP A 397 5.09 0.67 16.44
CA ASP A 397 6.11 -0.17 15.80
C ASP A 397 6.17 -1.60 16.37
N ASP A 398 5.12 -1.99 17.10
CA ASP A 398 4.90 -3.34 17.59
C ASP A 398 4.88 -4.37 16.44
N ILE A 399 5.46 -5.54 16.70
CA ILE A 399 5.50 -6.68 15.78
C ILE A 399 4.74 -7.83 16.42
N ILE A 400 4.02 -8.60 15.60
CA ILE A 400 3.36 -9.81 16.08
C ILE A 400 4.41 -10.83 16.54
N SER A 401 4.13 -11.52 17.65
CA SER A 401 5.01 -12.58 18.15
C SER A 401 5.01 -13.76 17.18
N GLN A 402 6.18 -14.40 17.02
CA GLN A 402 6.31 -15.64 16.24
C GLN A 402 5.53 -16.82 16.83
N ASN A 403 5.19 -16.74 18.13
CA ASN A 403 4.37 -17.73 18.81
C ASN A 403 2.87 -17.57 18.50
N ASP A 404 2.43 -16.34 18.18
CA ASP A 404 1.04 -16.04 17.85
C ASP A 404 0.73 -16.36 16.38
N LEU A 405 1.77 -16.47 15.54
CA LEU A 405 1.62 -16.87 14.14
C LEU A 405 1.38 -18.38 14.01
N GLN A 406 0.23 -18.74 13.43
CA GLN A 406 -0.13 -20.12 13.12
C GLN A 406 0.92 -20.77 12.19
N PRO A 407 1.15 -22.10 12.24
CA PRO A 407 2.20 -22.79 11.50
C PRO A 407 2.20 -22.55 9.98
N GLU A 408 1.05 -22.32 9.37
CA GLU A 408 0.87 -22.00 7.95
C GLU A 408 1.56 -20.70 7.54
N PHE A 409 1.57 -19.67 8.41
CA PHE A 409 2.30 -18.42 8.17
C PHE A 409 3.80 -18.69 8.03
N LYS A 410 4.36 -19.68 8.72
CA LYS A 410 5.79 -20.01 8.66
C LYS A 410 6.21 -20.59 7.31
N LYS A 411 5.28 -21.07 6.48
CA LYS A 411 5.59 -21.60 5.13
C LYS A 411 5.84 -20.50 4.10
N CYS A 412 5.09 -19.41 4.21
CA CYS A 412 5.02 -18.33 3.22
C CYS A 412 5.51 -16.99 3.76
N ARG A 413 6.03 -16.95 4.99
CA ARG A 413 6.66 -15.78 5.59
C ARG A 413 8.16 -16.00 5.78
N THR A 414 8.95 -15.01 5.39
CA THR A 414 10.39 -14.97 5.65
C THR A 414 10.58 -14.52 7.10
N LEU A 415 11.20 -15.39 7.90
CA LEU A 415 11.49 -15.11 9.30
C LEU A 415 12.80 -14.34 9.41
N LEU A 416 12.78 -13.27 10.21
CA LEU A 416 14.03 -12.61 10.63
C LEU A 416 14.88 -13.66 11.38
N LYS A 417 16.18 -13.72 11.06
CA LYS A 417 17.10 -14.58 11.81
C LYS A 417 17.09 -14.13 13.26
N SER A 418 17.02 -15.08 14.21
CA SER A 418 17.10 -14.72 15.62
C SER A 418 18.46 -14.07 15.89
N LEU A 419 18.45 -12.94 16.60
CA LEU A 419 19.66 -12.29 17.09
C LEU A 419 20.40 -13.30 17.99
N LYS A 420 21.37 -14.03 17.44
CA LYS A 420 22.28 -14.85 18.24
C LYS A 420 23.23 -13.90 18.93
N MET A 421 23.05 -13.69 20.24
CA MET A 421 24.10 -13.16 21.09
C MET A 421 25.23 -14.19 21.13
N SER A 422 26.25 -13.99 20.30
CA SER A 422 27.48 -14.77 20.33
C SER A 422 28.38 -14.22 21.43
N ASN A 423 28.33 -14.83 22.61
CA ASN A 423 29.35 -14.63 23.66
C ASN A 423 30.64 -15.35 23.27
N ASN A 424 31.50 -14.73 22.46
CA ASN A 424 32.88 -15.17 22.27
C ASN A 424 33.83 -14.00 22.52
N TRP A 425 34.38 -13.97 23.73
CA TRP A 425 35.40 -13.02 24.16
C TRP A 425 36.77 -13.50 23.67
N ILE A 426 37.37 -12.81 22.70
CA ILE A 426 38.81 -12.92 22.43
C ILE A 426 39.41 -11.52 22.52
N LYS A 427 40.07 -11.24 23.65
CA LYS A 427 40.92 -10.05 23.82
C LYS A 427 42.22 -10.24 23.04
N VAL A 428 42.39 -9.52 21.94
CA VAL A 428 43.70 -9.39 21.27
C VAL A 428 44.46 -8.24 21.94
N LYS A 429 45.62 -8.57 22.51
CA LYS A 429 46.54 -7.65 23.20
C LYS A 429 47.55 -7.11 22.17
N LEU A 430 47.49 -5.83 21.83
CA LEU A 430 48.51 -5.15 21.03
C LEU A 430 49.73 -4.84 21.90
N SER A 431 50.89 -5.39 21.54
CA SER A 431 52.17 -5.10 22.20
C SER A 431 52.82 -3.86 21.61
N ASN A 432 53.04 -2.83 22.43
CA ASN A 432 53.92 -1.72 22.12
C ASN A 432 55.38 -2.14 22.33
N ARG A 433 56.23 -1.99 21.30
CA ARG A 433 57.67 -1.79 21.48
C ARG A 433 58.05 -0.44 20.89
N LYS A 434 58.66 0.39 21.73
CA LYS A 434 59.38 1.60 21.35
C LYS A 434 60.85 1.26 21.40
N ASP A 435 61.58 1.59 20.35
CA ASP A 435 63.02 1.85 20.40
C ASP A 435 63.28 3.10 19.56
N TYR A 436 64.03 4.04 20.13
CA TYR A 436 64.53 5.27 19.50
C TYR A 436 66.06 5.24 19.52
N VAL A 437 66.68 6.27 18.91
CA VAL A 437 68.09 6.73 19.01
C VAL A 437 68.85 6.27 17.74
N ILE A 438 69.38 7.09 16.81
CA ILE A 438 69.97 8.45 16.86
C ILE A 438 69.83 9.19 15.52
N THR A 439 69.71 10.51 15.62
CA THR A 439 69.74 11.54 14.58
C THR A 439 71.14 12.16 14.49
N ALA A 440 71.71 12.35 13.29
CA ALA A 440 72.63 13.46 12.97
C ALA A 440 73.02 13.41 11.48
N CYS A 441 72.33 14.19 10.62
CA CYS A 441 72.82 14.72 9.32
C CYS A 441 71.76 15.54 8.54
N PHE A 442 70.52 15.66 9.03
CA PHE A 442 69.38 16.16 8.22
C PHE A 442 69.06 17.66 8.32
N PHE A 443 70.04 18.54 8.56
CA PHE A 443 69.74 19.97 8.72
C PHE A 443 69.86 20.82 7.44
N LEU A 444 70.41 20.28 6.34
CA LEU A 444 70.51 20.99 5.05
C LEU A 444 69.49 20.51 3.99
N ALA A 445 68.88 19.33 4.15
CA ALA A 445 67.79 18.84 3.30
C ALA A 445 66.40 19.36 3.73
N PHE A 446 66.28 19.89 4.95
CA PHE A 446 65.00 20.28 5.57
C PHE A 446 64.35 21.49 4.89
N CYS A 447 65.14 22.44 4.36
CA CYS A 447 64.59 23.65 3.74
C CYS A 447 64.04 23.43 2.31
N LEU A 448 64.55 22.45 1.55
CA LEU A 448 64.02 22.09 0.22
C LEU A 448 62.75 21.21 0.33
N VAL A 449 62.70 20.35 1.36
CA VAL A 449 61.53 19.52 1.69
C VAL A 449 60.38 20.37 2.19
N ILE A 450 60.64 21.46 2.95
CA ILE A 450 59.59 22.41 3.39
C ILE A 450 58.94 23.14 2.20
N GLY A 451 59.68 23.54 1.17
CA GLY A 451 59.09 24.18 -0.02
C GLY A 451 58.21 23.25 -0.87
N LEU A 452 58.63 22.00 -1.05
CA LEU A 452 57.84 20.96 -1.76
C LEU A 452 56.66 20.44 -0.92
N THR A 453 56.81 20.32 0.40
CA THR A 453 55.72 19.91 1.30
C THR A 453 54.71 21.03 1.53
N LEU A 454 55.11 22.31 1.62
CA LEU A 454 54.15 23.42 1.63
C LEU A 454 53.38 23.53 0.30
N GLY A 455 54.03 23.33 -0.85
CA GLY A 455 53.35 23.33 -2.15
C GLY A 455 52.32 22.21 -2.29
N VAL A 456 52.62 21.01 -1.76
CA VAL A 456 51.69 19.88 -1.73
C VAL A 456 50.58 20.09 -0.70
N VAL A 457 50.88 20.53 0.52
CA VAL A 457 49.89 20.78 1.59
C VAL A 457 48.95 21.95 1.24
N LEU A 458 49.45 23.03 0.64
CA LEU A 458 48.62 24.15 0.18
C LEU A 458 47.72 23.75 -1.01
N ARG A 459 48.19 22.84 -1.89
CA ARG A 459 47.39 22.34 -3.01
C ARG A 459 46.33 21.33 -2.56
N GLU A 460 46.68 20.43 -1.65
CA GLU A 460 45.77 19.42 -1.09
C GLU A 460 44.64 20.06 -0.27
N THR A 461 44.96 21.10 0.53
CA THR A 461 43.96 21.89 1.26
C THR A 461 43.07 22.73 0.33
N ASN A 462 43.60 23.24 -0.79
CA ASN A 462 42.82 23.97 -1.79
C ASN A 462 41.82 23.08 -2.53
N ASN A 463 42.24 21.90 -3.02
CA ASN A 463 41.36 21.01 -3.78
C ASN A 463 40.27 20.36 -2.92
N LEU A 464 40.56 20.01 -1.65
CA LEU A 464 39.51 19.52 -0.74
C LEU A 464 38.47 20.61 -0.43
N THR A 465 38.92 21.86 -0.26
CA THR A 465 38.03 23.01 -0.05
C THR A 465 37.16 23.26 -1.29
N LYS A 466 37.75 23.20 -2.48
CA LYS A 466 37.02 23.26 -3.75
C LYS A 466 35.99 22.13 -3.88
N ALA A 467 36.38 20.89 -3.59
CA ALA A 467 35.48 19.73 -3.62
C ALA A 467 34.27 19.94 -2.69
N ARG A 468 34.50 20.37 -1.45
CA ARG A 468 33.41 20.70 -0.50
C ARG A 468 32.50 21.80 -1.03
N LYS A 469 33.08 22.90 -1.55
CA LYS A 469 32.31 24.01 -2.13
C LYS A 469 31.51 23.58 -3.36
N LEU A 470 32.04 22.67 -4.18
CA LEU A 470 31.32 22.12 -5.33
C LEU A 470 30.08 21.34 -4.86
N LEU A 471 30.24 20.47 -3.86
CA LEU A 471 29.14 19.65 -3.29
C LEU A 471 28.15 20.46 -2.45
N GLU A 472 28.57 21.60 -1.90
CA GLU A 472 27.66 22.55 -1.24
C GLU A 472 26.76 23.30 -2.24
N ASN A 473 27.22 23.50 -3.47
CA ASN A 473 26.48 24.21 -4.51
C ASN A 473 25.74 23.28 -5.48
N ASN A 474 26.11 22.00 -5.51
CA ASN A 474 25.56 21.01 -6.42
C ASN A 474 25.24 19.73 -5.66
N PRO A 475 24.01 19.21 -5.75
CA PRO A 475 23.62 18.05 -4.96
C PRO A 475 24.39 16.83 -5.44
N LEU A 476 25.19 16.24 -4.54
CA LEU A 476 25.61 14.86 -4.69
C LEU A 476 24.40 13.94 -4.49
N ILE A 477 24.05 13.15 -5.49
CA ILE A 477 22.94 12.22 -5.47
C ILE A 477 23.50 10.81 -5.63
N ASP A 478 23.44 10.05 -4.54
CA ASP A 478 23.82 8.65 -4.55
C ASP A 478 22.63 7.76 -4.98
N GLY A 479 22.93 6.82 -5.88
CA GLY A 479 21.95 5.97 -6.55
C GLY A 479 21.42 4.79 -5.75
N HIS A 480 22.11 4.36 -4.68
CA HIS A 480 21.76 3.14 -3.96
C HIS A 480 22.39 3.06 -2.56
N ASN A 481 21.56 2.90 -1.53
CA ASN A 481 21.99 2.73 -0.14
C ASN A 481 20.98 1.89 0.66
N ASP A 482 21.49 0.89 1.36
CA ASP A 482 20.73 -0.16 2.07
C ASP A 482 20.53 0.08 3.56
N LEU A 483 20.72 1.32 4.04
CA LEU A 483 20.37 1.68 5.41
C LEU A 483 18.98 1.18 5.86
N PRO A 484 17.91 1.22 5.04
CA PRO A 484 16.62 0.64 5.42
C PRO A 484 16.68 -0.87 5.73
N TYR A 485 17.48 -1.64 4.98
CA TYR A 485 17.71 -3.06 5.25
C TYR A 485 18.46 -3.25 6.58
N MET A 486 19.50 -2.44 6.81
CA MET A 486 20.24 -2.48 8.10
C MET A 486 19.35 -2.14 9.30
N ILE A 487 18.42 -1.18 9.16
CA ILE A 487 17.44 -0.86 10.20
C ILE A 487 16.48 -2.03 10.44
N ARG A 488 16.09 -2.75 9.39
CA ARG A 488 15.23 -3.92 9.50
C ARG A 488 15.93 -5.06 10.24
N GLU A 489 17.09 -5.48 9.76
CA GLU A 489 17.78 -6.66 10.28
C GLU A 489 18.21 -6.46 11.73
N ASN A 490 18.73 -5.28 12.07
CA ASN A 490 19.31 -5.03 13.38
C ASN A 490 18.31 -4.48 14.40
N PHE A 491 17.29 -3.74 13.96
CA PHE A 491 16.36 -3.05 14.86
C PHE A 491 14.89 -3.40 14.62
N GLN A 492 14.58 -4.32 13.70
CA GLN A 492 13.22 -4.76 13.38
C GLN A 492 12.31 -3.59 13.02
N ASN A 493 12.86 -2.54 12.39
CA ASN A 493 12.15 -1.30 12.06
C ASN A 493 11.58 -0.53 13.26
N ARG A 494 12.09 -0.77 14.48
CA ARG A 494 11.66 -0.14 15.74
C ARG A 494 12.52 1.04 16.14
N PHE A 495 11.92 2.21 16.21
CA PHE A 495 12.62 3.49 16.34
C PHE A 495 13.05 3.83 17.77
N GLY A 496 12.60 3.04 18.75
CA GLY A 496 13.09 3.08 20.12
C GLY A 496 14.39 2.29 20.33
N LYS A 497 14.85 1.52 19.33
CA LYS A 497 16.05 0.67 19.43
C LYS A 497 17.33 1.31 18.86
N PHE A 498 17.22 2.47 18.19
CA PHE A 498 18.37 3.13 17.57
C PHE A 498 18.20 4.65 17.48
N ASP A 499 19.32 5.36 17.32
CA ASP A 499 19.38 6.78 16.99
C ASP A 499 20.12 6.98 15.66
N LEU A 500 19.41 7.46 14.64
CA LEU A 500 19.97 7.69 13.30
C LEU A 500 20.95 8.88 13.26
N ASN A 501 21.02 9.68 14.32
CA ASN A 501 22.00 10.76 14.39
C ASN A 501 23.43 10.23 14.35
N ASP A 502 23.70 9.14 15.05
CA ASP A 502 25.06 8.64 15.27
C ASP A 502 25.09 7.15 15.61
N PHE A 503 25.42 6.32 14.62
CA PHE A 503 25.55 4.87 14.82
C PHE A 503 26.89 4.45 15.40
N SER A 504 27.88 5.35 15.58
CA SER A 504 29.18 4.97 16.12
C SER A 504 29.12 4.54 17.59
N LYS A 505 27.96 4.67 18.23
CA LYS A 505 27.71 4.29 19.63
C LYS A 505 27.18 2.86 19.78
N ILE A 506 26.80 2.21 18.69
CA ILE A 506 26.34 0.82 18.70
C ILE A 506 27.56 -0.09 18.66
N ASP A 507 27.54 -1.17 19.44
CA ASP A 507 28.59 -2.17 19.42
C ASP A 507 28.63 -2.86 18.03
N PRO A 508 29.75 -2.82 17.29
CA PRO A 508 29.88 -3.51 16.01
C PRO A 508 29.56 -5.00 16.07
N PHE A 509 29.76 -5.66 17.22
CA PHE A 509 29.43 -7.08 17.39
C PHE A 509 27.92 -7.36 17.43
N GLU A 510 27.10 -6.33 17.63
CA GLU A 510 25.64 -6.42 17.58
C GLU A 510 25.08 -6.22 16.15
N ILE A 511 25.90 -5.74 15.21
CA ILE A 511 25.49 -5.43 13.84
C ILE A 511 25.69 -6.65 12.92
N GLN A 512 24.60 -7.09 12.28
CA GLN A 512 24.55 -8.14 11.28
C GLN A 512 24.47 -7.56 9.86
N GLY A 513 24.95 -8.33 8.88
CA GLY A 513 24.79 -8.06 7.44
C GLY A 513 26.06 -7.56 6.76
N THR A 514 26.82 -6.69 7.43
CA THR A 514 27.95 -5.93 6.86
C THR A 514 29.22 -6.04 7.71
N ASP A 515 29.51 -7.22 8.27
CA ASP A 515 30.67 -7.48 9.14
C ASP A 515 30.83 -6.46 10.29
N GLY A 516 29.70 -6.01 10.85
CA GLY A 516 29.67 -5.12 12.00
C GLY A 516 29.66 -3.62 11.66
N VAL A 517 29.55 -3.24 10.38
CA VAL A 517 29.71 -1.84 9.94
C VAL A 517 28.39 -1.24 9.43
N ILE A 518 27.93 -0.15 10.05
CA ILE A 518 26.94 0.74 9.44
C ILE A 518 27.67 1.96 8.86
N HIS A 519 27.59 2.11 7.55
CA HIS A 519 28.23 3.14 6.74
C HIS A 519 27.46 4.48 6.81
N THR A 520 26.17 4.46 7.15
CA THR A 520 25.31 5.65 7.04
C THR A 520 24.70 6.07 8.37
N ASP A 521 24.99 7.31 8.79
CA ASP A 521 24.24 8.05 9.82
C ASP A 521 24.19 9.55 9.45
N ILE A 522 23.39 10.34 10.16
CA ILE A 522 23.22 11.77 9.84
C ILE A 522 24.53 12.55 9.97
N LEU A 523 25.39 12.23 10.94
CA LEU A 523 26.67 12.93 11.11
C LEU A 523 27.60 12.69 9.90
N ARG A 524 27.71 11.44 9.44
CA ARG A 524 28.48 11.06 8.27
C ARG A 524 27.90 11.64 6.99
N LEU A 525 26.57 11.60 6.81
CA LEU A 525 25.89 12.20 5.65
C LEU A 525 26.19 13.71 5.53
N LYS A 526 26.15 14.44 6.65
CA LYS A 526 26.51 15.87 6.69
C LYS A 526 27.98 16.12 6.33
N LYS A 527 28.89 15.30 6.87
CA LYS A 527 30.33 15.36 6.53
C LYS A 527 30.58 15.05 5.06
N GLY A 528 29.81 14.12 4.50
CA GLY A 528 29.84 13.69 3.11
C GLY A 528 29.27 14.70 2.11
N LYS A 529 28.59 15.76 2.58
CA LYS A 529 27.92 16.76 1.74
C LYS A 529 26.91 16.14 0.77
N LEU A 530 26.23 15.08 1.20
CA LEU A 530 25.18 14.43 0.39
C LEU A 530 24.02 15.40 0.17
N GLY A 531 23.56 15.53 -1.08
CA GLY A 531 22.41 16.37 -1.46
C GLY A 531 21.14 15.58 -1.76
N GLY A 532 21.28 14.29 -2.12
CA GLY A 532 20.18 13.37 -2.31
C GLY A 532 20.60 11.90 -2.21
N GLN A 533 19.65 11.03 -1.89
CA GLN A 533 19.84 9.60 -1.74
C GLN A 533 18.62 8.87 -2.29
N PHE A 534 18.86 7.84 -3.09
CA PHE A 534 17.89 6.77 -3.27
C PHE A 534 18.08 5.73 -2.17
N TRP A 535 17.06 5.57 -1.33
CA TRP A 535 17.03 4.57 -0.27
C TRP A 535 16.44 3.27 -0.80
N ALA A 536 17.18 2.16 -0.64
CA ALA A 536 16.79 0.87 -1.15
C ALA A 536 15.68 0.26 -0.27
N SER A 537 14.52 0.04 -0.89
CA SER A 537 13.54 -0.92 -0.40
C SER A 537 13.98 -2.30 -0.88
N TYR A 538 14.86 -2.94 -0.14
CA TYR A 538 15.38 -4.28 -0.43
C TYR A 538 14.71 -5.38 0.42
N ALA A 539 14.54 -6.56 -0.16
CA ALA A 539 14.20 -7.79 0.56
C ALA A 539 14.92 -9.00 -0.06
N ASP A 540 15.37 -9.93 0.79
CA ASP A 540 16.09 -11.13 0.36
C ASP A 540 15.34 -11.97 -0.68
N CYS A 541 16.10 -12.54 -1.61
CA CYS A 541 15.59 -13.45 -2.66
C CYS A 541 14.88 -14.70 -2.13
N ASN A 542 15.04 -15.05 -0.85
CA ASN A 542 14.31 -16.16 -0.23
C ASN A 542 12.81 -15.86 -0.01
N SER A 543 12.41 -14.59 -0.17
CA SER A 543 11.03 -14.09 -0.12
C SER A 543 10.30 -14.16 -1.46
N THR A 544 10.99 -14.48 -2.56
CA THR A 544 10.41 -14.65 -3.89
C THR A 544 9.36 -15.75 -3.89
N GLY A 545 8.15 -15.44 -4.38
CA GLY A 545 7.00 -16.35 -4.32
C GLY A 545 6.47 -16.63 -2.91
N LYS A 546 6.78 -15.74 -1.94
CA LYS A 546 6.33 -15.77 -0.54
C LYS A 546 5.80 -14.40 -0.14
N ASP A 547 6.53 -13.67 0.71
CA ASP A 547 6.11 -12.42 1.36
C ASP A 547 6.88 -11.19 0.88
N ALA A 548 7.55 -11.27 -0.28
CA ALA A 548 8.29 -10.15 -0.86
C ALA A 548 7.47 -8.84 -0.88
N VAL A 549 6.21 -8.90 -1.34
CA VAL A 549 5.30 -7.73 -1.37
C VAL A 549 5.19 -7.08 0.02
N ARG A 550 4.94 -7.86 1.08
CA ARG A 550 4.88 -7.34 2.46
C ARG A 550 6.20 -6.70 2.86
N LEU A 551 7.32 -7.40 2.65
CA LEU A 551 8.64 -6.92 3.07
C LEU A 551 8.98 -5.58 2.41
N HIS A 552 8.76 -5.44 1.11
CA HIS A 552 8.98 -4.18 0.40
C HIS A 552 8.09 -3.03 0.89
N LEU A 553 6.81 -3.30 1.17
CA LEU A 553 5.92 -2.29 1.76
C LEU A 553 6.36 -1.87 3.17
N GLU A 554 6.88 -2.80 3.99
CA GLU A 554 7.48 -2.51 5.29
C GLU A 554 8.75 -1.64 5.16
N GLN A 555 9.59 -1.91 4.16
CA GLN A 555 10.78 -1.10 3.90
C GLN A 555 10.40 0.31 3.42
N ILE A 556 9.39 0.45 2.56
CA ILE A 556 8.85 1.75 2.16
C ILE A 556 8.29 2.52 3.37
N ASP A 557 7.58 1.84 4.28
CA ASP A 557 7.07 2.45 5.51
C ASP A 557 8.21 2.93 6.43
N VAL A 558 9.25 2.12 6.67
CA VAL A 558 10.38 2.52 7.52
C VAL A 558 11.12 3.73 6.92
N ILE A 559 11.32 3.75 5.59
CA ILE A 559 11.92 4.88 4.87
C ILE A 559 11.13 6.16 5.13
N LYS A 560 9.82 6.13 4.90
CA LYS A 560 8.95 7.29 5.13
C LYS A 560 8.93 7.74 6.59
N ARG A 561 8.95 6.80 7.53
CA ARG A 561 8.94 7.11 8.97
C ARG A 561 10.21 7.82 9.42
N TYR A 562 11.40 7.38 9.03
CA TYR A 562 12.61 8.10 9.44
C TYR A 562 12.77 9.43 8.71
N ILE A 563 12.37 9.54 7.44
CA ILE A 563 12.36 10.84 6.75
C ILE A 563 11.45 11.83 7.49
N LYS A 564 10.27 11.39 7.94
CA LYS A 564 9.35 12.21 8.72
C LYS A 564 9.90 12.55 10.11
N LYS A 565 10.52 11.60 10.81
CA LYS A 565 11.10 11.79 12.15
C LYS A 565 12.28 12.77 12.14
N TYR A 566 13.15 12.67 11.14
CA TYR A 566 14.35 13.50 10.99
C TYR A 566 14.17 14.54 9.85
N ASN A 567 12.99 15.16 9.78
CA ASN A 567 12.60 16.08 8.70
C ASN A 567 13.44 17.38 8.64
N GLN A 568 14.20 17.68 9.68
CA GLN A 568 15.20 18.75 9.72
C GLN A 568 16.42 18.45 8.84
N VAL A 569 16.67 17.16 8.55
CA VAL A 569 17.78 16.69 7.71
C VAL A 569 17.27 16.20 6.37
N PHE A 570 16.23 15.36 6.37
CA PHE A 570 15.71 14.73 5.16
C PHE A 570 14.49 15.49 4.63
N GLN A 571 14.34 15.47 3.32
CA GLN A 571 13.09 15.83 2.68
C GLN A 571 12.71 14.76 1.67
N TYR A 572 11.53 14.19 1.84
CA TYR A 572 10.97 13.27 0.87
C TYR A 572 10.85 13.94 -0.51
N ALA A 573 11.32 13.27 -1.55
CA ALA A 573 11.28 13.76 -2.92
C ALA A 573 10.94 12.63 -3.88
N THR A 574 10.18 12.98 -4.91
CA THR A 574 9.68 12.06 -5.91
C THR A 574 9.75 12.63 -7.32
N SER A 575 10.44 13.76 -7.49
CA SER A 575 10.69 14.34 -8.81
C SER A 575 12.02 15.08 -8.87
N SER A 576 12.52 15.29 -10.08
CA SER A 576 13.72 16.10 -10.34
C SER A 576 13.59 17.52 -9.75
N LYS A 577 12.39 18.09 -9.78
CA LYS A 577 12.07 19.39 -9.16
C LYS A 577 12.15 19.32 -7.63
N GLU A 578 11.50 18.33 -7.02
CA GLU A 578 11.50 18.17 -5.56
C GLU A 578 12.90 17.91 -5.00
N ILE A 579 13.76 17.19 -5.73
CA ILE A 579 15.17 17.02 -5.38
C ILE A 579 15.89 18.37 -5.29
N LYS A 580 15.76 19.19 -6.34
CA LYS A 580 16.37 20.52 -6.39
C LYS A 580 15.83 21.42 -5.27
N ASP A 581 14.53 21.33 -4.99
CA ASP A 581 13.90 22.13 -3.93
C ASP A 581 14.29 21.67 -2.52
N ALA A 582 14.54 20.37 -2.30
CA ALA A 582 15.09 19.86 -1.05
C ALA A 582 16.52 20.37 -0.83
N PHE A 583 17.36 20.24 -1.85
CA PHE A 583 18.75 20.68 -1.79
C PHE A 583 18.88 22.19 -1.53
N LYS A 584 18.09 23.02 -2.21
CA LYS A 584 18.02 24.48 -1.96
C LYS A 584 17.64 24.83 -0.52
N ARG A 585 16.92 23.96 0.18
CA ARG A 585 16.55 24.11 1.59
C ARG A 585 17.59 23.54 2.55
N GLY A 586 18.75 23.12 2.05
CA GLY A 586 19.82 22.50 2.85
C GLY A 586 19.46 21.10 3.38
N LYS A 587 18.50 20.42 2.74
CA LYS A 587 18.05 19.08 3.12
C LYS A 587 18.51 18.04 2.11
N ILE A 588 18.68 16.80 2.58
CA ILE A 588 18.97 15.65 1.75
C ILE A 588 17.67 15.19 1.09
N ALA A 589 17.59 15.31 -0.24
CA ALA A 589 16.48 14.76 -1.01
C ALA A 589 16.45 13.24 -0.84
N SER A 590 15.37 12.70 -0.29
CA SER A 590 15.24 11.27 0.01
C SER A 590 14.21 10.63 -0.90
N LEU A 591 14.67 9.75 -1.78
CA LEU A 591 13.88 9.02 -2.76
C LEU A 591 13.84 7.53 -2.38
N ILE A 592 12.95 6.79 -3.04
CA ILE A 592 12.79 5.35 -2.85
C ILE A 592 13.12 4.62 -4.14
N GLY A 593 14.00 3.63 -4.04
CA GLY A 593 14.27 2.63 -5.07
C GLY A 593 13.80 1.25 -4.62
N VAL A 594 13.14 0.48 -5.49
CA VAL A 594 12.68 -0.89 -5.16
C VAL A 594 13.67 -1.91 -5.70
N GLU A 595 14.21 -2.76 -4.83
CA GLU A 595 15.16 -3.81 -5.19
C GLU A 595 14.65 -5.20 -4.72
N SER A 596 13.86 -5.93 -5.50
CA SER A 596 13.83 -5.92 -6.97
C SER A 596 12.47 -6.36 -7.53
N GLY A 597 12.39 -6.79 -8.79
CA GLY A 597 11.15 -7.21 -9.45
C GLY A 597 10.34 -8.31 -8.75
N HIS A 598 10.90 -9.08 -7.82
CA HIS A 598 10.12 -9.99 -6.96
C HIS A 598 9.18 -9.24 -6.01
N ALA A 599 9.44 -7.95 -5.74
CA ALA A 599 8.58 -7.06 -4.97
C ALA A 599 7.17 -6.95 -5.55
N ILE A 600 7.03 -6.99 -6.88
CA ILE A 600 5.72 -6.85 -7.55
C ILE A 600 4.98 -8.18 -7.69
N ASP A 601 5.60 -9.31 -7.35
CA ASP A 601 5.07 -10.67 -7.52
C ASP A 601 4.37 -10.87 -8.88
N SER A 602 5.01 -10.35 -9.94
CA SER A 602 4.51 -10.36 -11.31
C SER A 602 3.13 -9.69 -11.50
N SER A 603 2.88 -8.58 -10.81
CA SER A 603 1.63 -7.81 -10.89
C SER A 603 1.86 -6.35 -11.27
N LEU A 604 1.34 -5.91 -12.43
CA LEU A 604 1.41 -4.52 -12.87
C LEU A 604 0.64 -3.56 -11.94
N ALA A 605 -0.40 -4.05 -11.26
CA ALA A 605 -1.10 -3.26 -10.25
C ALA A 605 -0.19 -2.95 -9.06
N VAL A 606 0.55 -3.94 -8.56
CA VAL A 606 1.51 -3.72 -7.46
C VAL A 606 2.64 -2.77 -7.89
N LEU A 607 3.12 -2.86 -9.13
CA LEU A 607 4.06 -1.88 -9.70
C LEU A 607 3.52 -0.44 -9.62
N ARG A 608 2.28 -0.23 -10.05
CA ARG A 608 1.60 1.09 -9.95
C ARG A 608 1.44 1.54 -8.50
N ILE A 609 1.11 0.62 -7.59
CA ILE A 609 1.02 0.91 -6.16
C ILE A 609 2.38 1.37 -5.62
N PHE A 610 3.48 0.68 -5.92
CA PHE A 610 4.81 1.14 -5.49
C PHE A 610 5.16 2.52 -6.04
N TYR A 611 4.83 2.80 -7.30
CA TYR A 611 5.01 4.13 -7.88
C TYR A 611 4.24 5.21 -7.10
N ASN A 612 2.96 4.94 -6.79
CA ASN A 612 2.10 5.83 -6.01
C ASN A 612 2.59 5.98 -4.55
N LEU A 613 3.24 4.94 -4.01
CA LEU A 613 3.92 5.00 -2.73
C LEU A 613 5.27 5.72 -2.79
N GLY A 614 5.75 6.11 -3.97
CA GLY A 614 6.95 6.95 -4.13
C GLY A 614 8.16 6.29 -4.75
N ALA A 615 8.09 5.01 -5.11
CA ALA A 615 9.18 4.36 -5.83
C ALA A 615 9.45 5.11 -7.14
N ARG A 616 10.72 5.40 -7.42
CA ARG A 616 11.14 6.11 -8.64
C ARG A 616 12.10 5.34 -9.51
N TYR A 617 12.67 4.25 -9.01
CA TYR A 617 13.19 3.18 -9.84
C TYR A 617 12.75 1.83 -9.30
N MET A 618 12.82 0.81 -10.15
CA MET A 618 12.80 -0.59 -9.74
C MET A 618 13.91 -1.35 -10.45
N THR A 619 14.73 -2.05 -9.67
CA THR A 619 15.73 -3.00 -10.16
C THR A 619 15.00 -4.25 -10.65
N LEU A 620 15.20 -4.67 -11.90
CA LEU A 620 14.37 -5.71 -12.51
C LEU A 620 14.51 -7.07 -11.82
N THR A 621 15.72 -7.40 -11.37
CA THR A 621 16.02 -8.59 -10.57
C THR A 621 17.02 -8.23 -9.47
N HIS A 622 17.15 -9.08 -8.45
CA HIS A 622 18.29 -9.07 -7.54
C HIS A 622 19.14 -10.30 -7.91
N ASN A 623 19.78 -10.97 -6.96
CA ASN A 623 20.54 -12.20 -7.19
C ASN A 623 19.65 -13.46 -7.34
N CYS A 624 18.47 -13.31 -7.91
CA CYS A 624 17.48 -14.36 -8.20
C CYS A 624 16.64 -13.97 -9.43
N ASP A 625 16.24 -14.96 -10.22
CA ASP A 625 15.31 -14.75 -11.33
C ASP A 625 13.91 -14.43 -10.81
N VAL A 626 13.16 -13.69 -11.61
CA VAL A 626 11.70 -13.56 -11.50
C VAL A 626 11.06 -14.23 -12.71
N PRO A 627 9.75 -14.56 -12.70
CA PRO A 627 9.09 -15.23 -13.83
C PRO A 627 9.22 -14.54 -15.20
N TRP A 628 9.66 -13.28 -15.24
CA TRP A 628 9.68 -12.44 -16.43
C TRP A 628 11.03 -11.78 -16.74
N ALA A 629 12.07 -12.01 -15.93
CA ALA A 629 13.42 -11.47 -16.14
C ALA A 629 14.49 -12.36 -15.47
N THR A 630 15.68 -12.44 -16.06
CA THR A 630 16.80 -13.24 -15.53
C THR A 630 17.89 -12.39 -14.87
N ASN A 631 18.56 -12.95 -13.86
CA ASN A 631 19.58 -12.28 -13.08
C ASN A 631 21.02 -12.64 -13.48
N ASN A 632 21.97 -11.80 -13.09
CA ASN A 632 23.41 -11.88 -13.39
C ASN A 632 24.06 -13.25 -13.09
N ARG A 633 23.52 -14.05 -12.18
CA ARG A 633 24.11 -15.35 -11.85
C ARG A 633 24.13 -16.31 -13.05
N VAL A 634 23.22 -16.15 -14.01
CA VAL A 634 23.20 -16.97 -15.23
C VAL A 634 24.43 -16.71 -16.11
N ASP A 635 25.04 -15.53 -16.03
CA ASP A 635 26.22 -15.17 -16.83
C ASP A 635 27.50 -15.89 -16.38
N ARG A 636 27.44 -16.63 -15.25
CA ARG A 636 28.50 -17.53 -14.80
C ARG A 636 28.43 -18.91 -15.47
N LEU A 637 27.34 -19.21 -16.17
CA LEU A 637 27.11 -20.51 -16.81
C LEU A 637 27.65 -20.54 -18.25
N PRO A 638 28.10 -21.72 -18.74
CA PRO A 638 28.35 -21.92 -20.17
C PRO A 638 27.07 -21.68 -20.98
N ASN A 639 27.19 -21.07 -22.17
CA ASN A 639 26.06 -20.74 -23.06
C ASN A 639 24.98 -19.84 -22.41
N SER A 640 25.38 -18.92 -21.53
CA SER A 640 24.49 -18.01 -20.77
C SER A 640 23.40 -17.30 -21.58
N THR A 641 23.62 -17.02 -22.87
CA THR A 641 22.62 -16.42 -23.78
C THR A 641 21.38 -17.28 -23.99
N ASP A 642 21.50 -18.60 -23.82
CA ASP A 642 20.39 -19.55 -24.02
C ASP A 642 19.45 -19.61 -22.79
N TYR A 643 19.84 -18.98 -21.67
CA TYR A 643 19.18 -19.12 -20.37
C TYR A 643 18.21 -17.97 -20.03
N GLY A 644 17.92 -17.03 -20.94
CA GLY A 644 16.77 -16.14 -20.82
C GLY A 644 16.99 -14.69 -21.27
N GLY A 645 16.43 -13.75 -20.53
CA GLY A 645 16.27 -12.35 -20.92
C GLY A 645 14.95 -11.81 -20.35
N LEU A 646 14.28 -10.91 -21.08
CA LEU A 646 12.90 -10.50 -20.79
C LEU A 646 11.88 -11.37 -21.53
N THR A 647 10.86 -11.85 -20.81
CA THR A 647 9.67 -12.44 -21.44
C THR A 647 8.75 -11.35 -22.00
N ASP A 648 7.69 -11.73 -22.72
CA ASP A 648 6.65 -10.78 -23.17
C ASP A 648 6.05 -9.99 -22.01
N PHE A 649 5.79 -10.66 -20.88
CA PHE A 649 5.32 -9.98 -19.67
C PHE A 649 6.41 -9.03 -19.11
N GLY A 650 7.68 -9.42 -19.17
CA GLY A 650 8.79 -8.55 -18.77
C GLY A 650 8.87 -7.28 -19.60
N ARG A 651 8.62 -7.37 -20.92
CA ARG A 651 8.49 -6.20 -21.80
C ARG A 651 7.31 -5.31 -21.41
N LYS A 652 6.17 -5.90 -21.01
CA LYS A 652 5.03 -5.15 -20.46
C LYS A 652 5.36 -4.42 -19.16
N VAL A 653 6.17 -5.02 -18.30
CA VAL A 653 6.68 -4.36 -17.08
C VAL A 653 7.50 -3.11 -17.46
N ILE A 654 8.43 -3.21 -18.42
CA ILE A 654 9.20 -2.06 -18.92
C ILE A 654 8.29 -0.96 -19.50
N GLN A 655 7.31 -1.34 -20.32
CA GLN A 655 6.35 -0.41 -20.92
C GLN A 655 5.55 0.34 -19.84
N GLU A 656 5.08 -0.36 -18.80
CA GLU A 656 4.34 0.26 -17.70
C GLU A 656 5.25 1.16 -16.84
N MET A 657 6.50 0.76 -16.59
CA MET A 657 7.50 1.62 -15.92
C MET A 657 7.75 2.92 -16.71
N ASN A 658 7.95 2.83 -18.02
CA ASN A 658 8.08 3.98 -18.89
C ASN A 658 6.84 4.89 -18.85
N ARG A 659 5.62 4.31 -18.93
CA ARG A 659 4.35 5.06 -18.84
C ARG A 659 4.23 5.79 -17.49
N LEU A 660 4.61 5.13 -16.40
CA LEU A 660 4.59 5.71 -15.04
C LEU A 660 5.65 6.79 -14.85
N GLY A 661 6.76 6.76 -15.60
CA GLY A 661 7.94 7.57 -15.28
C GLY A 661 8.73 6.99 -14.11
N MET A 662 8.74 5.65 -14.01
CA MET A 662 9.63 4.91 -13.12
C MET A 662 10.88 4.51 -13.91
N ILE A 663 12.06 4.77 -13.37
CA ILE A 663 13.34 4.41 -13.99
C ILE A 663 13.48 2.88 -13.97
N VAL A 664 13.83 2.32 -15.12
CA VAL A 664 14.25 0.92 -15.27
C VAL A 664 15.68 0.80 -14.76
N ASP A 665 15.89 0.06 -13.68
CA ASP A 665 17.23 -0.20 -13.13
C ASP A 665 17.73 -1.60 -13.52
N LEU A 666 18.90 -1.65 -14.13
CA LEU A 666 19.56 -2.82 -14.70
C LEU A 666 20.70 -3.37 -13.84
N SER A 667 20.93 -2.82 -12.64
CA SER A 667 21.76 -3.52 -11.65
C SER A 667 21.20 -4.92 -11.37
N HIS A 668 22.08 -5.88 -11.05
CA HIS A 668 21.79 -7.31 -10.81
C HIS A 668 21.26 -8.15 -11.99
N VAL A 669 20.83 -7.57 -13.10
CA VAL A 669 20.24 -8.34 -14.20
C VAL A 669 21.30 -9.10 -15.02
N SER A 670 20.88 -10.11 -15.77
CA SER A 670 21.76 -10.81 -16.71
C SER A 670 22.14 -9.94 -17.90
N TYR A 671 23.27 -10.23 -18.54
CA TYR A 671 23.70 -9.57 -19.76
C TYR A 671 22.58 -9.52 -20.83
N GLN A 672 21.87 -10.63 -21.07
CA GLN A 672 20.76 -10.65 -22.03
C GLN A 672 19.58 -9.77 -21.59
N THR A 673 19.24 -9.75 -20.29
CA THR A 673 18.21 -8.84 -19.77
C THR A 673 18.62 -7.37 -19.93
N MET A 674 19.90 -7.02 -19.80
CA MET A 674 20.39 -5.66 -20.07
C MET A 674 20.09 -5.24 -21.51
N LEU A 675 20.41 -6.12 -22.47
CA LEU A 675 20.18 -5.87 -23.91
C LEU A 675 18.69 -5.71 -24.20
N ASP A 676 17.86 -6.66 -23.74
CA ASP A 676 16.42 -6.65 -23.98
C ASP A 676 15.75 -5.41 -23.40
N ALA A 677 16.14 -4.99 -22.19
CA ALA A 677 15.58 -3.81 -21.53
C ALA A 677 16.02 -2.51 -22.21
N LEU A 678 17.26 -2.42 -22.71
CA LEU A 678 17.76 -1.27 -23.46
C LEU A 678 17.06 -1.13 -24.83
N ASP A 679 16.72 -2.25 -25.47
CA ASP A 679 15.99 -2.25 -26.74
C ASP A 679 14.49 -1.94 -26.54
N GLU A 680 13.90 -2.40 -25.43
CA GLU A 680 12.49 -2.17 -25.10
C GLU A 680 12.23 -0.74 -24.60
N SER A 681 13.05 -0.25 -23.66
CA SER A 681 12.80 1.01 -22.95
C SER A 681 12.87 2.22 -23.87
N LYS A 682 11.83 3.06 -23.82
CA LYS A 682 11.72 4.33 -24.56
C LYS A 682 12.16 5.54 -23.76
N ALA A 683 12.46 5.33 -22.47
CA ALA A 683 13.06 6.32 -21.59
C ALA A 683 14.47 5.87 -21.16
N PRO A 684 15.32 6.81 -20.72
CA PRO A 684 16.65 6.47 -20.20
C PRO A 684 16.59 5.47 -19.05
N VAL A 685 17.43 4.44 -19.11
CA VAL A 685 17.59 3.44 -18.04
C VAL A 685 18.75 3.81 -17.10
N MET A 686 18.85 3.10 -15.99
CA MET A 686 19.89 3.29 -14.99
C MET A 686 20.54 1.95 -14.63
N PHE A 687 21.82 1.98 -14.26
CA PHE A 687 22.42 0.99 -13.37
C PHE A 687 22.67 1.69 -12.05
N SER A 688 21.85 1.42 -11.02
CA SER A 688 21.86 2.18 -9.75
C SER A 688 23.12 1.95 -8.93
N HIS A 689 23.77 0.80 -9.08
CA HIS A 689 25.03 0.44 -8.41
C HIS A 689 25.72 -0.70 -9.19
N SER A 690 26.45 -0.37 -10.26
CA SER A 690 27.25 -1.34 -11.01
C SER A 690 28.52 -0.70 -11.56
N SER A 691 29.58 -1.50 -11.71
CA SER A 691 30.90 -1.02 -12.17
C SER A 691 31.22 -1.58 -13.56
N VAL A 692 32.48 -1.54 -14.01
CA VAL A 692 32.88 -1.81 -15.40
C VAL A 692 33.54 -3.18 -15.56
N TYR A 693 32.99 -4.00 -16.45
CA TYR A 693 33.41 -5.38 -16.61
C TYR A 693 34.84 -5.52 -17.16
N SER A 694 35.24 -4.64 -18.07
CA SER A 694 36.58 -4.65 -18.69
C SER A 694 37.73 -4.32 -17.71
N LEU A 695 37.43 -3.69 -16.58
CA LEU A 695 38.40 -3.44 -15.50
C LEU A 695 38.35 -4.53 -14.42
N CYS A 696 37.15 -4.96 -14.07
CA CYS A 696 36.93 -6.07 -13.16
C CYS A 696 35.86 -7.00 -13.76
N ASN A 697 36.32 -8.16 -14.25
CA ASN A 697 35.49 -9.18 -14.88
C ASN A 697 34.65 -9.91 -13.81
N HIS A 698 33.59 -9.22 -13.37
CA HIS A 698 32.60 -9.74 -12.46
C HIS A 698 31.21 -9.58 -13.08
N VAL A 699 30.34 -10.58 -12.98
CA VAL A 699 29.01 -10.59 -13.62
C VAL A 699 28.06 -9.47 -13.16
N ARG A 700 28.36 -8.81 -12.04
CA ARG A 700 27.63 -7.60 -11.60
C ARG A 700 28.04 -6.32 -12.35
N ASN A 701 29.13 -6.36 -13.11
CA ASN A 701 29.66 -5.22 -13.84
C ASN A 701 29.21 -5.22 -15.29
N VAL A 702 29.12 -4.02 -15.86
CA VAL A 702 28.56 -3.76 -17.19
C VAL A 702 29.64 -3.89 -18.27
N ARG A 703 29.32 -4.64 -19.32
CA ARG A 703 30.21 -4.86 -20.48
C ARG A 703 30.19 -3.66 -21.43
N ASP A 704 31.25 -3.49 -22.22
CA ASP A 704 31.46 -2.31 -23.05
C ASP A 704 30.39 -2.11 -24.13
N ASP A 705 29.90 -3.19 -24.71
CA ASP A 705 28.81 -3.17 -25.69
C ASP A 705 27.48 -2.74 -25.06
N VAL A 706 27.21 -3.13 -23.82
CA VAL A 706 26.07 -2.64 -23.03
C VAL A 706 26.25 -1.16 -22.68
N LEU A 707 27.46 -0.72 -22.32
CA LEU A 707 27.77 0.70 -22.10
C LEU A 707 27.51 1.53 -23.37
N LEU A 708 27.90 1.03 -24.55
CA LEU A 708 27.62 1.71 -25.82
C LEU A 708 26.11 1.79 -26.12
N LYS A 709 25.33 0.75 -25.82
CA LYS A 709 23.85 0.80 -25.90
C LYS A 709 23.26 1.77 -24.86
N LEU A 710 23.80 1.81 -23.65
CA LEU A 710 23.40 2.76 -22.60
C LEU A 710 23.58 4.21 -23.06
N LYS A 711 24.70 4.50 -23.75
CA LYS A 711 24.95 5.81 -24.40
C LYS A 711 23.85 6.16 -25.39
N ALA A 712 23.51 5.23 -26.29
CA ALA A 712 22.46 5.43 -27.30
C ALA A 712 21.07 5.64 -26.66
N ASN A 713 20.76 4.92 -25.58
CA ASN A 713 19.55 5.07 -24.79
C ASN A 713 19.51 6.38 -23.96
N GLN A 714 20.66 7.07 -23.81
CA GLN A 714 20.86 8.22 -22.94
C GLN A 714 20.77 7.90 -21.44
N GLY A 715 20.95 6.64 -21.05
CA GLY A 715 20.93 6.21 -19.65
C GLY A 715 22.16 6.62 -18.84
N ILE A 716 22.26 6.08 -17.63
CA ILE A 716 23.36 6.35 -16.69
C ILE A 716 23.83 5.07 -15.98
N ILE A 717 25.13 4.94 -15.79
CA ILE A 717 25.73 3.96 -14.87
C ILE A 717 26.22 4.68 -13.63
N MET A 718 25.76 4.23 -12.46
CA MET A 718 26.16 4.75 -11.16
C MET A 718 27.16 3.78 -10.54
N ILE A 719 28.42 4.22 -10.42
CA ILE A 719 29.55 3.34 -10.06
C ILE A 719 29.42 2.86 -8.62
N ASN A 720 29.49 1.54 -8.45
CA ASN A 720 29.45 0.82 -7.18
C ASN A 720 30.82 0.88 -6.48
N PHE A 721 30.84 0.88 -5.14
CA PHE A 721 32.07 0.94 -4.35
C PHE A 721 32.52 -0.42 -3.79
N TYR A 722 31.74 -1.50 -3.88
CA TYR A 722 32.11 -2.79 -3.36
C TYR A 722 33.47 -3.29 -3.89
N ASN A 723 34.36 -3.67 -2.99
CA ASN A 723 35.73 -4.08 -3.33
C ASN A 723 35.78 -5.18 -4.41
N GLY A 724 34.92 -6.19 -4.27
CA GLY A 724 34.84 -7.30 -5.22
C GLY A 724 34.37 -6.89 -6.61
N PHE A 725 33.74 -5.73 -6.78
CA PHE A 725 33.26 -5.22 -8.07
C PHE A 725 34.17 -4.14 -8.66
N VAL A 726 34.99 -3.47 -7.86
CA VAL A 726 35.90 -2.42 -8.37
C VAL A 726 37.35 -2.88 -8.53
N ALA A 727 37.79 -3.86 -7.75
CA ALA A 727 39.16 -4.38 -7.81
C ALA A 727 39.22 -5.86 -8.19
N CYS A 728 38.08 -6.56 -8.25
CA CYS A 728 38.01 -8.02 -8.35
C CYS A 728 38.78 -8.73 -7.22
N ASP A 729 39.06 -8.00 -6.13
CA ASP A 729 39.69 -8.47 -4.91
C ASP A 729 38.95 -7.81 -3.74
N SER A 730 38.17 -8.61 -3.02
CA SER A 730 37.36 -8.13 -1.89
C SER A 730 38.20 -7.53 -0.75
N ASN A 731 39.48 -7.86 -0.63
CA ASN A 731 40.32 -7.44 0.49
C ASN A 731 41.24 -6.25 0.14
N ASN A 732 41.42 -5.94 -1.13
CA ASN A 732 42.39 -4.95 -1.57
C ASN A 732 41.86 -4.03 -2.66
N ALA A 733 40.93 -3.16 -2.29
CA ALA A 733 40.53 -2.02 -3.13
C ALA A 733 40.84 -0.69 -2.46
N SER A 734 41.00 0.34 -3.28
CA SER A 734 41.17 1.73 -2.85
C SER A 734 40.33 2.68 -3.69
N ILE A 735 40.24 3.93 -3.26
CA ILE A 735 39.60 5.01 -4.02
C ILE A 735 40.11 5.13 -5.46
N THR A 736 41.38 4.74 -5.72
CA THR A 736 41.96 4.73 -7.07
C THR A 736 41.22 3.80 -8.01
N ASN A 737 40.80 2.62 -7.54
CA ASN A 737 40.06 1.67 -8.37
C ASN A 737 38.71 2.26 -8.80
N VAL A 738 37.99 2.91 -7.89
CA VAL A 738 36.74 3.63 -8.22
C VAL A 738 37.00 4.72 -9.27
N ILE A 739 38.09 5.47 -9.15
CA ILE A 739 38.48 6.50 -10.12
C ILE A 739 38.81 5.89 -11.48
N GLU A 740 39.46 4.73 -11.54
CA GLU A 740 39.72 4.02 -12.80
C GLU A 740 38.42 3.67 -13.52
N HIS A 741 37.42 3.16 -12.79
CA HIS A 741 36.08 2.91 -13.32
C HIS A 741 35.41 4.19 -13.84
N LEU A 742 35.46 5.29 -13.09
CA LEU A 742 34.91 6.59 -13.53
C LEU A 742 35.60 7.09 -14.82
N ASN A 743 36.93 7.05 -14.86
CA ASN A 743 37.71 7.47 -16.03
C ASN A 743 37.42 6.59 -17.25
N TYR A 744 37.28 5.28 -17.05
CA TYR A 744 37.00 4.35 -18.13
C TYR A 744 35.66 4.64 -18.79
N VAL A 745 34.59 4.78 -18.00
CA VAL A 745 33.26 5.13 -18.55
C VAL A 745 33.28 6.50 -19.21
N LYS A 746 33.97 7.49 -18.61
CA LYS A 746 34.11 8.85 -19.18
C LYS A 746 34.77 8.81 -20.55
N ASN A 747 35.80 7.99 -20.73
CA ASN A 747 36.51 7.85 -21.98
C ASN A 747 35.71 7.05 -23.03
N LEU A 748 35.00 5.99 -22.61
CA LEU A 748 34.27 5.12 -23.54
C LEU A 748 32.97 5.75 -24.03
N ILE A 749 32.13 6.24 -23.10
CA ILE A 749 30.77 6.69 -23.44
C ILE A 749 30.50 8.17 -23.15
N GLY A 750 31.40 8.86 -22.43
CA GLY A 750 31.29 10.28 -22.14
C GLY A 750 30.77 10.57 -20.74
N ILE A 751 31.01 11.81 -20.27
CA ILE A 751 30.70 12.23 -18.89
C ILE A 751 29.21 12.22 -18.56
N ASP A 752 28.32 12.37 -19.54
CA ASP A 752 26.86 12.51 -19.32
C ASP A 752 26.16 11.22 -18.85
N HIS A 753 26.90 10.10 -18.77
CA HIS A 753 26.38 8.76 -18.47
C HIS A 753 26.91 8.17 -17.16
N ILE A 754 27.52 8.99 -16.28
CA ILE A 754 28.20 8.51 -15.07
C ILE A 754 27.58 9.13 -13.82
N GLY A 755 27.38 8.31 -12.80
CA GLY A 755 26.99 8.74 -11.46
C GLY A 755 27.70 7.93 -10.38
N ILE A 756 27.28 8.11 -9.12
CA ILE A 756 27.78 7.39 -7.95
C ILE A 756 26.63 6.59 -7.34
N GLY A 757 26.83 5.28 -7.19
CA GLY A 757 25.84 4.36 -6.66
C GLY A 757 26.51 3.46 -5.64
N SER A 758 26.84 4.02 -4.48
CA SER A 758 27.87 3.49 -3.59
C SER A 758 27.63 2.09 -3.09
N ASP A 759 26.36 1.66 -2.94
CA ASP A 759 25.99 0.39 -2.31
C ASP A 759 26.39 0.34 -0.82
N TYR A 760 26.51 1.52 -0.20
CA TYR A 760 26.74 1.61 1.24
C TYR A 760 25.59 0.94 2.00
N ASP A 761 25.96 0.25 3.07
CA ASP A 761 25.09 -0.59 3.91
C ASP A 761 24.55 -1.86 3.23
N GLY A 762 24.84 -2.07 1.94
CA GLY A 762 24.49 -3.29 1.20
C GLY A 762 25.65 -4.29 1.12
N VAL A 763 26.87 -3.82 1.42
CA VAL A 763 28.12 -4.59 1.26
C VAL A 763 28.97 -4.56 2.52
N ASP A 764 29.78 -5.60 2.72
CA ASP A 764 30.65 -5.80 3.88
C ASP A 764 32.00 -5.07 3.75
N LYS A 765 32.46 -4.79 2.52
CA LYS A 765 33.80 -4.24 2.27
C LYS A 765 33.80 -3.12 1.25
N THR A 766 34.24 -1.96 1.71
CA THR A 766 34.39 -0.74 0.91
C THR A 766 35.87 -0.39 0.68
N PRO A 767 36.20 0.43 -0.33
CA PRO A 767 37.58 0.68 -0.72
C PRO A 767 38.25 1.59 0.30
N ARG A 768 39.56 1.43 0.51
CA ARG A 768 40.33 2.36 1.35
C ARG A 768 40.21 3.79 0.82
N GLY A 769 39.85 4.73 1.68
CA GLY A 769 39.52 6.11 1.35
C GLY A 769 38.03 6.37 1.05
N LEU A 770 37.20 5.33 1.03
CA LEU A 770 35.75 5.37 0.80
C LEU A 770 35.01 4.52 1.85
N GLU A 771 35.47 4.57 3.11
CA GLU A 771 34.96 3.70 4.16
C GLU A 771 33.46 3.90 4.46
N ASP A 772 32.92 5.11 4.32
CA ASP A 772 31.54 5.44 4.67
C ASP A 772 31.02 6.67 3.89
N VAL A 773 29.75 7.02 4.07
CA VAL A 773 29.12 8.15 3.34
C VAL A 773 29.79 9.51 3.62
N SER A 774 30.67 9.63 4.62
CA SER A 774 31.40 10.88 4.89
C SER A 774 32.55 11.14 3.90
N LYS A 775 32.92 10.16 3.08
CA LYS A 775 34.14 10.17 2.26
C LYS A 775 33.99 10.76 0.87
N PHE A 776 32.77 11.06 0.41
CA PHE A 776 32.55 11.63 -0.91
C PHE A 776 33.40 12.88 -1.23
N PRO A 777 33.60 13.87 -0.32
CA PRO A 777 34.47 15.00 -0.62
C PRO A 777 35.91 14.61 -0.95
N GLY A 778 36.42 13.51 -0.38
CA GLY A 778 37.75 12.98 -0.69
C GLY A 778 37.85 12.40 -2.11
N LEU A 779 36.80 11.77 -2.61
CA LEU A 779 36.72 11.33 -4.01
C LEU A 779 36.79 12.50 -4.98
N PHE A 780 35.99 13.54 -4.74
CA PHE A 780 35.96 14.74 -5.57
C PHE A 780 37.30 15.50 -5.52
N GLN A 781 37.95 15.54 -4.36
CA GLN A 781 39.31 16.07 -4.24
C GLN A 781 40.28 15.32 -5.15
N LYS A 782 40.29 13.98 -5.11
CA LYS A 782 41.19 13.17 -5.95
C LYS A 782 40.90 13.34 -7.45
N LEU A 783 39.64 13.48 -7.84
CA LEU A 783 39.29 13.76 -9.24
C LEU A 783 39.77 15.16 -9.69
N LEU A 784 39.69 16.17 -8.83
CA LEU A 784 40.29 17.50 -9.08
C LEU A 784 41.82 17.43 -9.21
N ASP A 785 42.49 16.62 -8.37
CA ASP A 785 43.93 16.39 -8.47
C ASP A 785 44.31 15.77 -9.83
N LEU A 786 43.44 14.93 -10.36
CA LEU A 786 43.52 14.30 -11.70
C LEU A 786 42.95 15.16 -12.83
N LYS A 787 42.73 16.46 -12.59
CA LYS A 787 42.31 17.46 -13.58
C LYS A 787 40.93 17.20 -14.20
N TRP A 788 40.02 16.56 -13.47
CA TRP A 788 38.59 16.64 -13.84
C TRP A 788 38.13 18.10 -13.78
N SER A 789 37.34 18.52 -14.77
CA SER A 789 36.79 19.87 -14.78
C SER A 789 35.68 20.01 -13.73
N GLU A 790 35.42 21.24 -13.27
CA GLU A 790 34.30 21.47 -12.35
C GLU A 790 32.97 21.10 -13.00
N GLU A 791 32.80 21.30 -14.32
CA GLU A 791 31.61 20.88 -15.06
C GLU A 791 31.42 19.36 -15.02
N ASP A 792 32.48 18.58 -15.25
CA ASP A 792 32.41 17.12 -15.17
C ASP A 792 32.01 16.66 -13.77
N LEU A 793 32.54 17.31 -12.73
CA LEU A 793 32.23 16.99 -11.35
C LEU A 793 30.81 17.38 -10.96
N ILE A 794 30.26 18.47 -11.48
CA ILE A 794 28.84 18.83 -11.30
C ILE A 794 27.93 17.77 -11.92
N LYS A 795 28.29 17.30 -13.11
CA LYS A 795 27.59 16.20 -13.80
C LYS A 795 27.64 14.91 -12.99
N LEU A 796 28.83 14.52 -12.52
CA LEU A 796 29.04 13.34 -11.67
C LEU A 796 28.30 13.43 -10.33
N ALA A 797 28.32 14.60 -9.67
CA ALA A 797 27.67 14.80 -8.38
C ALA A 797 26.18 14.49 -8.46
N GLY A 798 25.48 15.05 -9.44
CA GLY A 798 24.04 14.79 -9.57
C GLY A 798 23.39 15.33 -10.83
N GLY A 799 24.12 16.13 -11.62
CA GLY A 799 23.59 16.67 -12.87
C GLY A 799 23.09 15.58 -13.84
N ASN A 800 23.83 14.47 -13.94
CA ASN A 800 23.48 13.37 -14.84
C ASN A 800 22.24 12.61 -14.41
N ILE A 801 22.12 12.25 -13.12
CA ILE A 801 20.93 11.55 -12.64
C ILE A 801 19.71 12.46 -12.65
N LEU A 802 19.86 13.76 -12.37
CA LEU A 802 18.78 14.75 -12.55
C LEU A 802 18.31 14.86 -14.00
N ARG A 803 19.23 14.76 -14.98
CA ARG A 803 18.88 14.68 -16.41
C ARG A 803 18.06 13.43 -16.70
N VAL A 804 18.50 12.26 -16.23
CA VAL A 804 17.80 10.98 -16.43
C VAL A 804 16.40 11.01 -15.83
N ILE A 805 16.26 11.43 -14.55
CA ILE A 805 14.96 11.57 -13.90
C ILE A 805 14.05 12.51 -14.71
N SER A 806 14.56 13.67 -15.14
CA SER A 806 13.78 14.64 -15.90
C SER A 806 13.34 14.11 -17.28
N GLN A 807 14.18 13.33 -17.96
CA GLN A 807 13.84 12.72 -19.24
C GLN A 807 12.80 11.60 -19.09
N VAL A 808 12.91 10.79 -18.03
CA VAL A 808 11.91 9.77 -17.67
C VAL A 808 10.56 10.42 -17.33
N GLU A 809 10.56 11.49 -16.54
CA GLU A 809 9.36 12.29 -16.24
C GLU A 809 8.74 12.87 -17.51
N LYS A 810 9.56 13.41 -18.43
CA LYS A 810 9.09 13.99 -19.69
C LYS A 810 8.45 12.92 -20.60
N TYR A 811 9.01 11.72 -20.67
CA TYR A 811 8.40 10.61 -21.41
C TYR A 811 7.06 10.18 -20.80
N SER A 812 6.97 10.06 -19.47
CA SER A 812 5.70 9.77 -18.81
C SER A 812 4.64 10.84 -19.09
N GLN A 813 5.03 12.12 -19.11
CA GLN A 813 4.12 13.22 -19.44
C GLN A 813 3.58 13.15 -20.87
N SER A 814 4.36 12.67 -21.85
CA SER A 814 3.85 12.45 -23.22
C SER A 814 2.85 11.29 -23.28
N MET A 815 2.87 10.39 -22.29
CA MET A 815 1.98 9.22 -22.16
C MET A 815 0.76 9.48 -21.25
N ILE A 816 0.47 10.73 -20.87
CA ILE A 816 -0.59 11.05 -19.89
C ILE A 816 -2.00 10.58 -20.30
N ARG A 817 -2.25 10.43 -21.61
CA ARG A 817 -3.51 9.93 -22.20
C ARG A 817 -3.52 8.42 -22.40
N SER A 818 -2.40 7.75 -22.20
CA SER A 818 -2.30 6.29 -22.36
C SER A 818 -2.87 5.61 -21.13
N GLU A 819 -3.75 4.64 -21.38
CA GLU A 819 -4.33 3.82 -20.31
C GLU A 819 -3.25 2.92 -19.67
N PRO A 820 -3.35 2.64 -18.36
CA PRO A 820 -2.51 1.64 -17.71
C PRO A 820 -2.67 0.27 -18.36
N LEU A 821 -1.56 -0.46 -18.48
CA LEU A 821 -1.59 -1.85 -18.93
C LEU A 821 -2.27 -2.74 -17.87
N ASP A 822 -3.17 -3.62 -18.32
CA ASP A 822 -3.91 -4.59 -17.52
C ASP A 822 -3.57 -6.05 -17.87
N ASP A 823 -2.46 -6.26 -18.58
CA ASP A 823 -1.88 -7.58 -18.83
C ASP A 823 -1.58 -8.31 -17.50
N ILE A 824 -1.85 -9.61 -17.48
CA ILE A 824 -1.57 -10.52 -16.36
C ILE A 824 -0.59 -11.57 -16.86
N ILE A 825 0.42 -11.88 -16.04
CA ILE A 825 1.35 -12.96 -16.34
C ILE A 825 0.60 -14.28 -16.52
N LYS A 826 0.97 -15.09 -17.52
CA LYS A 826 0.35 -16.39 -17.70
C LYS A 826 0.76 -17.30 -16.55
N GLN A 827 -0.17 -18.11 -16.07
CA GLN A 827 0.12 -19.04 -14.97
C GLN A 827 1.25 -20.01 -15.34
N ASP A 828 1.35 -20.43 -16.59
CA ASP A 828 2.40 -21.35 -17.05
C ASP A 828 3.80 -20.73 -17.03
N ASP A 829 3.90 -19.40 -17.08
CA ASP A 829 5.17 -18.67 -16.98
C ASP A 829 5.67 -18.59 -15.52
N ILE A 830 4.80 -18.86 -14.53
CA ILE A 830 5.17 -18.91 -13.12
C ILE A 830 5.61 -20.34 -12.76
N LYS A 831 6.87 -20.48 -12.33
CA LYS A 831 7.42 -21.77 -11.87
C LYS A 831 6.59 -22.37 -10.73
N PRO A 832 6.37 -23.70 -10.69
CA PRO A 832 5.52 -24.36 -9.68
C PRO A 832 5.87 -24.02 -8.22
N GLU A 833 7.15 -23.87 -7.90
CA GLU A 833 7.63 -23.51 -6.58
C GLU A 833 7.19 -22.11 -6.13
N LEU A 834 7.02 -21.17 -7.06
CA LEU A 834 6.58 -19.80 -6.80
C LEU A 834 5.05 -19.69 -6.65
N LYS A 835 4.30 -20.74 -7.02
CA LYS A 835 2.84 -20.78 -6.89
C LYS A 835 2.36 -21.20 -5.50
N LYS A 836 3.24 -21.79 -4.67
CA LYS A 836 2.85 -22.41 -3.38
C LYS A 836 2.18 -21.43 -2.40
N CYS A 837 2.62 -20.18 -2.41
CA CYS A 837 2.09 -19.10 -1.56
C CYS A 837 1.23 -18.12 -2.34
N ARG A 838 0.66 -18.56 -3.46
CA ARG A 838 -0.26 -17.77 -4.29
C ARG A 838 -1.59 -18.50 -4.43
N THR A 839 -2.66 -17.73 -4.50
CA THR A 839 -3.98 -18.22 -4.90
C THR A 839 -4.17 -18.00 -6.40
N SER A 840 -4.92 -18.89 -7.05
CA SER A 840 -4.94 -19.05 -8.52
C SER A 840 -5.84 -18.05 -9.27
N PHE A 841 -6.12 -16.89 -8.68
CA PHE A 841 -7.05 -15.88 -9.22
C PHE A 841 -6.36 -14.63 -9.74
#